data_AF-A9FR64-F1
#
_entry.id   AF-A9FR64-F1
#
_cell.length_a   1.000
_cell.length_b   1.000
_cell.length_c   1.000
_cell.angle_alpha   90.00
_cell.angle_beta   90.00
_cell.angle_gamma   90.00
#
_symmetry.space_group_name_H-M   'P 1'
#
loop_
_entity.id
_entity.type
_entity.pdbx_description
1 polymer ?
#
loop_
_entity_poly.entity_id
_entity_poly.type
_entity_poly.pdbx_seq_one_letter_code
_entity_poly.pdbx_strand_id
1 'polypeptide(L)'
;MTAEDVVAPLLAALALALAACGAAEPAAAPPGALEPPPRAPSTVALGPARYVAQPYLVGLVERVVIDGREVDRAIVNGQRAELYGVDRLEPLGADRVVLAGGAAFPAWARSGGRAVGVARAARYLFWSGGDLYAAESFGGELRKLATLPGDVAGAFPWLDGIGLLTAAGSFVVQGASGALRPLGSPSLVAAAAASERRALVLTVFGRALLTLDAGASYRDVTAELGDAIALDVRGEEIVASLPFGLERAVEPSGRLGEPRARRAAPAAGVDPVWLGRAPFGQLADAVASGLPLADGGAALAVDGLVGRVDLATGRASSVAPLPPGSGECAPFRAADALLAVCAGPERASVVDLSSDARALRVERSFELLPEPARETDRFVGVDGEALGYVGPCEGRPRPRIDLRALSQGALGGDATQQSAVFCVRRGPGDWVEHRLDAADASDVLAWIPRRGGGAVALIARPGTFLPDGERVEVRGALRVVRLARGEPPLLWPPYGEEQAELLSRALVARADGAIEGWLPVHGYAADPAPITIDPAGRLRRHAVPARARSIAASGPFALAETEDGELFETIDRGQRWARVAPPPGGGAARLNACSAVGCSLGTFLRLGWASAPRSGGGGAGGAPRRRPARSWRSAPRAARPDRDRSARPPAPPPLARLACSFAGPLDAARVPESSGFGAVAAPPSRMAGTLRLGTLGMLALPSFNVGQSGSVGQAGSGSLPSPSFADAELAWIAPLDLRAEIHRATVPLASAGLLQLAYRPYEAPIGLVIDRDGRVAPVAAGPAEACLAGLLEAARVTRPVGGCAPQPAIGVDLGDRAVFLSPRHDGLAVSSVDLRGARGEAPLARPGGGAPPPAIRELHVQRTARAAAAQRARFAFGAGARAGAPVFVAVAGDGGAVLSPVDPVLGTLGPEEALAPLGALGAGGDPACAPRAGEARVVLSFDTEIGLVPGALPGITAAGTAGVAVIRWSRERACLDAVELVVRDERYEGGLGFFEPPGVVKKLIARFAGPSPAAPLGARGGLGPAAARRSEAAHGAGGGTLALVLYGQESRQPVQCKAVVGVR
;
A
#
# COMPACT_ATOMS: atom_id res chain seq x y z
N MET A 1 4.46 49.12 75.77
CA MET A 1 3.30 49.99 75.48
C MET A 1 2.14 49.09 75.08
N THR A 2 1.01 49.32 75.74
CA THR A 2 -0.34 48.73 75.55
C THR A 2 -0.92 49.05 74.16
N ALA A 3 -1.82 48.30 73.53
CA ALA A 3 -3.10 47.65 73.94
C ALA A 3 -4.31 48.60 73.96
N GLU A 4 -5.44 48.13 73.38
CA GLU A 4 -6.85 48.59 73.56
C GLU A 4 -7.17 50.05 73.13
N ASP A 5 -8.39 50.50 72.81
CA ASP A 5 -9.70 49.90 72.44
C ASP A 5 -10.60 51.02 71.88
N VAL A 6 -11.60 50.74 71.02
CA VAL A 6 -12.94 51.38 71.03
C VAL A 6 -13.98 50.43 70.39
N VAL A 7 -15.17 50.37 71.00
CA VAL A 7 -16.24 49.38 70.80
C VAL A 7 -17.38 49.87 69.87
N ALA A 8 -18.11 48.87 69.33
CA ALA A 8 -19.47 48.79 68.73
C ALA A 8 -20.50 49.95 68.97
N PRO A 9 -21.67 50.04 68.26
CA PRO A 9 -22.38 48.96 67.55
C PRO A 9 -23.17 49.29 66.24
N LEU A 10 -23.32 48.32 65.32
CA LEU A 10 -24.43 48.32 64.34
C LEU A 10 -24.80 46.93 63.75
N LEU A 11 -24.83 45.87 64.58
CA LEU A 11 -24.97 44.48 64.10
C LEU A 11 -26.11 43.66 64.75
N ALA A 12 -27.07 44.31 65.43
CA ALA A 12 -28.06 43.63 66.27
C ALA A 12 -29.55 43.84 65.90
N ALA A 13 -29.87 44.42 64.73
CA ALA A 13 -31.25 44.81 64.38
C ALA A 13 -31.81 44.22 63.07
N LEU A 14 -31.07 43.35 62.36
CA LEU A 14 -31.48 42.84 61.04
C LEU A 14 -31.33 41.31 60.87
N ALA A 15 -31.26 40.58 61.98
CA ALA A 15 -31.08 39.13 62.02
C ALA A 15 -32.35 38.32 62.39
N LEU A 16 -33.55 38.96 62.45
CA LEU A 16 -34.75 38.37 63.03
C LEU A 16 -36.06 38.58 62.24
N ALA A 17 -35.98 38.94 60.95
CA ALA A 17 -37.16 39.28 60.12
C ALA A 17 -37.18 38.67 58.70
N LEU A 18 -36.41 37.61 58.42
CA LEU A 18 -36.45 36.91 57.11
C LEU A 18 -36.66 35.38 57.21
N ALA A 19 -37.06 34.87 58.38
CA ALA A 19 -37.43 33.47 58.58
C ALA A 19 -38.94 33.22 58.35
N ALA A 20 -39.52 33.78 57.28
CA ALA A 20 -40.95 33.60 56.93
C ALA A 20 -41.26 33.86 55.45
N CYS A 21 -40.49 33.27 54.53
CA CYS A 21 -40.90 33.13 53.12
C CYS A 21 -40.58 31.71 52.66
N GLY A 22 -41.51 30.78 52.96
CA GLY A 22 -41.49 29.46 52.37
C GLY A 22 -41.70 29.59 50.86
N ALA A 23 -40.64 29.40 50.08
CA ALA A 23 -40.76 29.24 48.65
C ALA A 23 -41.59 27.98 48.40
N ALA A 24 -42.82 28.15 47.91
CA ALA A 24 -43.64 27.04 47.47
C ALA A 24 -42.86 26.25 46.42
N GLU A 25 -42.77 24.94 46.61
CA GLU A 25 -42.20 24.01 45.66
C GLU A 25 -42.88 24.25 44.29
N PRO A 26 -42.11 24.52 43.21
CA PRO A 26 -42.72 24.86 41.93
C PRO A 26 -43.58 23.69 41.47
N ALA A 27 -44.89 23.91 41.39
CA ALA A 27 -45.86 22.87 41.07
C ALA A 27 -45.41 22.14 39.79
N ALA A 28 -45.32 20.81 39.89
CA ALA A 28 -44.86 19.97 38.80
C ALA A 28 -45.60 20.34 37.51
N ALA A 29 -44.86 20.73 36.47
CA ALA A 29 -45.45 21.14 35.21
C ALA A 29 -46.38 20.02 34.70
N PRO A 30 -47.61 20.33 34.27
CA PRO A 30 -48.56 19.30 33.86
C PRO A 30 -47.95 18.48 32.72
N PRO A 31 -48.03 17.13 32.78
CA PRO A 31 -47.45 16.27 31.76
C PRO A 31 -48.14 16.54 30.41
N GLY A 32 -47.43 17.23 29.51
CA GLY A 32 -47.97 17.66 28.21
C GLY A 32 -47.63 19.10 27.80
N ALA A 33 -47.06 19.93 28.68
CA ALA A 33 -46.57 21.25 28.28
C ALA A 33 -45.37 21.13 27.31
N LEU A 34 -45.58 21.47 26.03
CA LEU A 34 -44.53 21.53 25.01
C LEU A 34 -43.53 22.64 25.37
N GLU A 35 -42.35 22.24 25.86
CA GLU A 35 -41.21 23.12 26.05
C GLU A 35 -40.87 23.82 24.72
N PRO A 36 -40.72 25.16 24.68
CA PRO A 36 -40.45 25.88 23.44
C PRO A 36 -39.14 25.35 22.84
N PRO A 37 -39.12 24.95 21.55
CA PRO A 37 -38.00 24.20 20.99
C PRO A 37 -36.71 25.03 21.11
N PRO A 38 -35.73 24.60 21.93
CA PRO A 38 -34.50 25.34 22.10
C PRO A 38 -33.81 25.43 20.74
N ARG A 39 -33.36 26.65 20.37
CA ARG A 39 -32.68 26.91 19.10
C ARG A 39 -31.62 25.84 18.87
N ALA A 40 -31.75 25.10 17.76
CA ALA A 40 -30.78 24.09 17.39
C ALA A 40 -29.38 24.71 17.42
N PRO A 41 -28.40 24.14 18.15
CA PRO A 41 -27.06 24.69 18.21
C PRO A 41 -26.52 24.75 16.78
N SER A 42 -26.20 25.96 16.32
CA SER A 42 -25.68 26.13 14.96
C SER A 42 -24.34 25.40 14.87
N THR A 43 -24.27 24.37 14.03
CA THR A 43 -23.01 23.74 13.64
C THR A 43 -22.05 24.85 13.23
N VAL A 44 -20.92 24.96 13.94
CA VAL A 44 -19.94 26.02 13.66
C VAL A 44 -19.39 25.79 12.27
N ALA A 45 -19.86 26.61 11.34
CA ALA A 45 -19.33 26.69 10.00
C ALA A 45 -17.91 27.26 10.10
N LEU A 46 -16.90 26.38 9.95
CA LEU A 46 -15.57 26.86 9.56
C LEU A 46 -15.71 27.70 8.28
N GLY A 47 -14.78 28.63 8.10
CA GLY A 47 -14.80 29.60 6.99
C GLY A 47 -14.82 28.97 5.59
N PRO A 48 -14.81 29.80 4.52
CA PRO A 48 -14.86 29.30 3.15
C PRO A 48 -13.77 28.25 2.92
N ALA A 49 -14.16 27.12 2.32
CA ALA A 49 -13.30 25.95 2.24
C ALA A 49 -11.96 26.25 1.54
N ARG A 50 -10.85 25.80 2.13
CA ARG A 50 -9.49 25.95 1.57
C ARG A 50 -8.78 24.60 1.46
N TYR A 51 -7.76 24.56 0.60
CA TYR A 51 -6.92 23.39 0.38
C TYR A 51 -5.52 23.60 0.98
N VAL A 52 -5.04 22.58 1.68
CA VAL A 52 -3.67 22.47 2.23
C VAL A 52 -3.03 21.21 1.63
N ALA A 53 -1.73 21.21 1.33
CA ALA A 53 -1.03 20.08 0.68
C ALA A 53 0.32 19.76 1.34
N GLN A 54 0.70 18.48 1.37
CA GLN A 54 1.94 17.89 1.93
C GLN A 54 2.68 18.72 3.02
N PRO A 55 3.92 19.20 2.78
CA PRO A 55 4.65 19.20 1.52
C PRO A 55 5.31 17.86 1.17
N TYR A 56 5.67 17.02 2.14
CA TYR A 56 6.56 15.87 1.92
C TYR A 56 6.08 14.77 0.94
N LEU A 57 4.78 14.74 0.56
CA LEU A 57 4.22 13.84 -0.46
C LEU A 57 3.96 14.51 -1.82
N VAL A 58 4.14 15.83 -1.93
CA VAL A 58 4.06 16.59 -3.18
C VAL A 58 5.46 17.02 -3.56
N GLY A 59 5.97 16.57 -4.71
CA GLY A 59 7.40 16.60 -5.05
C GLY A 59 8.08 17.94 -4.79
N LEU A 60 8.73 18.06 -3.62
CA LEU A 60 9.36 19.28 -3.14
C LEU A 60 10.61 19.56 -3.98
N VAL A 61 10.65 20.74 -4.60
CA VAL A 61 11.66 21.14 -5.58
C VAL A 61 12.76 21.98 -4.92
N GLU A 62 12.36 22.96 -4.11
CA GLU A 62 13.24 23.75 -3.23
C GLU A 62 12.42 24.41 -2.12
N ARG A 63 13.12 24.88 -1.08
CA ARG A 63 12.60 25.78 -0.05
C ARG A 63 13.30 27.13 -0.18
N VAL A 64 12.53 28.21 -0.22
CA VAL A 64 13.05 29.57 -0.44
C VAL A 64 12.47 30.55 0.57
N VAL A 65 13.13 31.69 0.76
CA VAL A 65 12.59 32.82 1.50
C VAL A 65 12.13 33.89 0.50
N ILE A 66 10.85 34.24 0.55
CA ILE A 66 10.23 35.30 -0.25
C ILE A 66 9.61 36.30 0.73
N ASP A 67 9.98 37.58 0.64
CA ASP A 67 9.51 38.66 1.51
C ASP A 67 9.61 38.34 3.03
N GLY A 68 10.71 37.68 3.42
CA GLY A 68 10.97 37.27 4.80
C GLY A 68 10.16 36.06 5.30
N ARG A 69 9.40 35.39 4.41
CA ARG A 69 8.62 34.18 4.72
C ARG A 69 9.21 32.96 4.02
N GLU A 70 9.21 31.83 4.72
CA GLU A 70 9.55 30.52 4.15
C GLU A 70 8.44 30.05 3.21
N VAL A 71 8.81 29.62 2.01
CA VAL A 71 7.91 29.16 0.95
C VAL A 71 8.46 27.86 0.38
N ASP A 72 7.65 26.80 0.42
CA ASP A 72 7.97 25.52 -0.19
C ASP A 72 7.49 25.52 -1.65
N ARG A 73 8.41 25.26 -2.58
CA ARG A 73 8.12 25.14 -4.02
C ARG A 73 8.00 23.67 -4.38
N ALA A 74 6.84 23.25 -4.83
CA ALA A 74 6.52 21.82 -5.01
C ALA A 74 5.73 21.55 -6.29
N ILE A 75 5.75 20.28 -6.73
CA ILE A 75 4.85 19.75 -7.76
C ILE A 75 3.63 19.12 -7.07
N VAL A 76 2.47 19.73 -7.29
CA VAL A 76 1.21 19.47 -6.59
C VAL A 76 0.14 19.14 -7.62
N ASN A 77 -0.39 17.90 -7.63
CA ASN A 77 -1.27 17.38 -8.71
C ASN A 77 -0.71 17.62 -10.13
N GLY A 78 0.61 17.59 -10.27
CA GLY A 78 1.33 17.83 -11.53
C GLY A 78 1.30 19.26 -12.04
N GLN A 79 0.93 20.24 -11.20
CA GLN A 79 1.19 21.66 -11.44
C GLN A 79 2.28 22.15 -10.49
N ARG A 80 3.00 23.19 -10.89
CA ARG A 80 3.95 23.88 -10.01
C ARG A 80 3.15 24.73 -9.02
N ALA A 81 3.55 24.75 -7.75
CA ALA A 81 2.89 25.55 -6.74
C ALA A 81 3.87 26.09 -5.70
N GLU A 82 3.54 27.26 -5.14
CA GLU A 82 4.16 27.82 -3.95
C GLU A 82 3.24 27.60 -2.74
N LEU A 83 3.80 26.98 -1.70
CA LEU A 83 3.15 26.66 -0.43
C LEU A 83 3.65 27.63 0.63
N TYR A 84 2.80 28.59 0.99
CA TYR A 84 3.07 29.59 2.03
C TYR A 84 2.60 29.02 3.38
N GLY A 85 3.34 28.03 3.88
CA GLY A 85 2.93 27.21 5.03
C GLY A 85 1.63 26.46 4.75
N VAL A 86 0.71 26.47 5.71
CA VAL A 86 -0.64 25.88 5.57
C VAL A 86 -1.71 26.90 5.17
N ASP A 87 -1.39 28.20 5.16
CA ASP A 87 -2.35 29.29 4.96
C ASP A 87 -2.81 29.41 3.50
N ARG A 88 -1.87 29.22 2.56
CA ARG A 88 -2.07 29.58 1.15
C ARG A 88 -1.23 28.71 0.21
N LEU A 89 -1.90 28.10 -0.76
CA LEU A 89 -1.31 27.39 -1.90
C LEU A 89 -1.58 28.23 -3.16
N GLU A 90 -0.53 28.68 -3.84
CA GLU A 90 -0.63 29.43 -5.10
C GLU A 90 -0.12 28.55 -6.26
N PRO A 91 -1.00 28.07 -7.16
CA PRO A 91 -0.56 27.38 -8.37
C PRO A 91 0.13 28.37 -9.32
N LEU A 92 1.24 27.94 -9.91
CA LEU A 92 2.10 28.76 -10.76
C LEU A 92 2.20 28.17 -12.17
N GLY A 93 2.18 29.06 -13.16
CA GLY A 93 2.16 28.70 -14.57
C GLY A 93 0.78 28.23 -15.06
N ALA A 94 0.51 28.46 -16.34
CA ALA A 94 -0.63 27.86 -17.03
C ALA A 94 -0.17 26.57 -17.74
N ASP A 95 0.47 25.68 -16.98
CA ASP A 95 1.20 24.54 -17.54
C ASP A 95 0.26 23.59 -18.27
N ARG A 96 0.51 23.42 -19.58
CA ARG A 96 -0.16 22.41 -20.42
C ARG A 96 0.37 21.00 -20.17
N VAL A 97 1.52 20.88 -19.48
CA VAL A 97 2.19 19.62 -19.15
C VAL A 97 1.86 19.27 -17.71
N VAL A 98 1.33 18.07 -17.48
CA VAL A 98 1.14 17.53 -16.13
C VAL A 98 2.49 16.95 -15.67
N LEU A 99 3.12 17.58 -14.70
CA LEU A 99 4.42 17.17 -14.19
C LEU A 99 4.30 16.00 -13.20
N ALA A 100 5.32 15.15 -13.13
CA ALA A 100 5.47 14.12 -12.10
C ALA A 100 6.39 14.58 -10.96
N GLY A 101 7.32 15.50 -11.22
CA GLY A 101 8.22 16.04 -10.20
C GLY A 101 9.17 17.13 -10.74
N GLY A 102 10.05 17.62 -9.86
CA GLY A 102 11.08 18.60 -10.22
C GLY A 102 12.21 18.69 -9.17
N ALA A 103 13.31 19.34 -9.55
CA ALA A 103 14.46 19.63 -8.71
C ALA A 103 15.10 20.99 -9.11
N ALA A 104 15.61 21.74 -8.15
CA ALA A 104 16.41 22.94 -8.41
C ALA A 104 17.90 22.58 -8.61
N PHE A 105 18.54 23.11 -9.65
CA PHE A 105 19.96 22.86 -9.93
C PHE A 105 20.85 23.40 -8.79
N PRO A 106 21.85 22.62 -8.32
CA PRO A 106 22.74 23.07 -7.25
C PRO A 106 23.49 24.36 -7.63
N ALA A 107 23.85 25.16 -6.63
CA ALA A 107 24.51 26.45 -6.89
C ALA A 107 25.85 26.30 -7.63
N TRP A 108 26.65 25.30 -7.26
CA TRP A 108 27.94 24.99 -7.89
C TRP A 108 27.81 24.48 -9.33
N ALA A 109 26.74 23.73 -9.66
CA ALA A 109 26.52 23.19 -11.00
C ALA A 109 26.18 24.26 -12.06
N ARG A 110 25.89 25.50 -11.64
CA ARG A 110 25.48 26.62 -12.52
C ARG A 110 26.62 27.58 -12.89
N SER A 111 27.75 27.55 -12.17
CA SER A 111 28.86 28.50 -12.37
C SER A 111 29.87 28.07 -13.45
N GLY A 112 29.79 26.84 -13.94
CA GLY A 112 30.82 26.18 -14.77
C GLY A 112 31.06 26.74 -16.18
N GLY A 113 30.32 27.75 -16.65
CA GLY A 113 30.66 28.38 -17.93
C GLY A 113 29.73 29.50 -18.40
N ARG A 114 30.29 30.70 -18.61
CA ARG A 114 29.76 31.64 -19.60
C ARG A 114 30.10 31.14 -21.00
N ALA A 115 29.46 30.05 -21.44
CA ALA A 115 29.49 29.64 -22.83
C ALA A 115 28.83 30.73 -23.68
N VAL A 116 29.64 31.48 -24.42
CA VAL A 116 29.20 32.65 -25.20
C VAL A 116 28.18 32.19 -26.25
N GLY A 117 26.92 32.61 -26.10
CA GLY A 117 25.83 32.32 -27.03
C GLY A 117 24.78 31.30 -26.56
N VAL A 118 24.94 30.68 -25.38
CA VAL A 118 23.92 29.78 -24.83
C VAL A 118 22.82 30.57 -24.11
N ALA A 119 21.55 30.19 -24.32
CA ALA A 119 20.41 30.71 -23.56
C ALA A 119 20.64 30.58 -22.05
N ARG A 120 20.05 31.47 -21.24
CA ARG A 120 20.30 31.53 -19.79
C ARG A 120 20.21 30.14 -19.14
N ALA A 121 21.20 29.82 -18.31
CA ALA A 121 21.31 28.54 -17.64
C ALA A 121 20.03 28.22 -16.86
N ALA A 122 19.50 27.01 -17.06
CA ALA A 122 18.30 26.55 -16.37
C ALA A 122 18.55 26.53 -14.84
N ARG A 123 17.57 26.99 -14.07
CA ARG A 123 17.60 26.91 -12.61
C ARG A 123 16.80 25.71 -12.09
N TYR A 124 15.81 25.25 -12.84
CA TYR A 124 14.96 24.12 -12.47
C TYR A 124 14.94 23.07 -13.58
N LEU A 125 14.89 21.82 -13.13
CA LEU A 125 14.57 20.65 -13.93
C LEU A 125 13.22 20.11 -13.46
N PHE A 126 12.33 19.82 -14.40
CA PHE A 126 11.03 19.19 -14.16
C PHE A 126 10.90 17.96 -15.06
N TRP A 127 10.03 17.02 -14.70
CA TRP A 127 9.80 15.84 -15.52
C TRP A 127 8.33 15.43 -15.54
N SER A 128 7.93 14.72 -16.60
CA SER A 128 6.63 14.07 -16.75
C SER A 128 6.85 12.71 -17.42
N GLY A 129 6.68 11.62 -16.68
CA GLY A 129 7.19 10.31 -17.08
C GLY A 129 8.70 10.36 -17.35
N GLY A 130 9.12 9.99 -18.56
CA GLY A 130 10.50 10.15 -19.05
C GLY A 130 10.83 11.52 -19.68
N ASP A 131 9.85 12.39 -19.96
CA ASP A 131 10.11 13.69 -20.58
C ASP A 131 10.70 14.69 -19.57
N LEU A 132 11.80 15.34 -19.95
CA LEU A 132 12.53 16.31 -19.14
C LEU A 132 12.33 17.75 -19.65
N TYR A 133 12.15 18.69 -18.73
CA TYR A 133 11.89 20.10 -19.00
C TYR A 133 12.78 21.00 -18.14
N ALA A 134 13.31 22.08 -18.70
CA ALA A 134 14.03 23.13 -17.97
C ALA A 134 13.20 24.40 -17.84
N ALA A 135 13.45 25.17 -16.77
CA ALA A 135 13.00 26.55 -16.64
C ALA A 135 14.07 27.46 -15.99
N GLU A 136 14.09 28.74 -16.38
CA GLU A 136 14.96 29.78 -15.77
C GLU A 136 14.50 30.17 -14.36
N SER A 137 13.19 30.12 -14.11
CA SER A 137 12.55 30.45 -12.83
C SER A 137 11.49 29.40 -12.48
N PHE A 138 11.11 29.28 -11.21
CA PHE A 138 10.23 28.19 -10.78
C PHE A 138 8.87 28.20 -11.50
N GLY A 139 8.27 29.38 -11.73
CA GLY A 139 7.06 29.56 -12.53
C GLY A 139 7.29 29.95 -14.01
N GLY A 140 8.52 29.86 -14.52
CA GLY A 140 8.88 30.26 -15.89
C GLY A 140 8.39 29.29 -16.97
N GLU A 141 8.65 29.58 -18.25
CA GLU A 141 8.28 28.68 -19.35
C GLU A 141 9.03 27.34 -19.26
N LEU A 142 8.33 26.23 -19.53
CA LEU A 142 8.88 24.87 -19.55
C LEU A 142 9.43 24.54 -20.95
N ARG A 143 10.76 24.52 -21.09
CA ARG A 143 11.43 24.09 -22.34
C ARG A 143 11.82 22.62 -22.24
N LYS A 144 11.25 21.76 -23.10
CA LYS A 144 11.65 20.34 -23.18
C LYS A 144 13.15 20.23 -23.52
N LEU A 145 13.88 19.44 -22.76
CA LEU A 145 15.32 19.17 -22.93
C LEU A 145 15.55 17.85 -23.67
N ALA A 146 14.92 16.78 -23.19
CA ALA A 146 15.17 15.41 -23.64
C ALA A 146 13.99 14.50 -23.25
N THR A 147 14.06 13.24 -23.68
CA THR A 147 13.21 12.14 -23.21
C THR A 147 14.12 11.00 -22.75
N LEU A 148 13.90 10.51 -21.53
CA LEU A 148 14.59 9.36 -20.94
C LEU A 148 13.99 8.03 -21.42
N PRO A 149 14.76 6.93 -21.41
CA PRO A 149 14.27 5.59 -21.73
C PRO A 149 13.36 4.97 -20.63
N GLY A 150 12.84 5.76 -19.70
CA GLY A 150 11.88 5.33 -18.68
C GLY A 150 11.54 6.45 -17.69
N ASP A 151 10.51 6.23 -16.87
CA ASP A 151 10.01 7.23 -15.94
C ASP A 151 11.00 7.56 -14.81
N VAL A 152 11.16 8.85 -14.52
CA VAL A 152 11.95 9.33 -13.37
C VAL A 152 11.24 9.01 -12.06
N ALA A 153 11.91 8.23 -11.21
CA ALA A 153 11.43 7.81 -9.90
C ALA A 153 12.21 8.41 -8.71
N GLY A 154 13.28 9.16 -9.00
CA GLY A 154 14.06 9.89 -8.01
C GLY A 154 15.00 10.87 -8.69
N ALA A 155 15.33 11.95 -7.98
CA ALA A 155 16.31 12.93 -8.40
C ALA A 155 17.16 13.35 -7.19
N PHE A 156 18.41 13.74 -7.43
CA PHE A 156 19.34 14.19 -6.39
C PHE A 156 20.33 15.25 -6.90
N PRO A 157 20.79 16.17 -6.04
CA PRO A 157 21.95 17.03 -6.31
C PRO A 157 23.19 16.20 -6.70
N TRP A 158 23.80 16.51 -7.84
CA TRP A 158 25.02 15.86 -8.30
C TRP A 158 26.17 16.85 -8.55
N LEU A 159 27.35 16.30 -8.85
CA LEU A 159 28.61 17.02 -9.04
C LEU A 159 28.48 18.14 -10.09
N ASP A 160 27.96 17.81 -11.28
CA ASP A 160 27.81 18.72 -12.42
C ASP A 160 26.35 19.08 -12.76
N GLY A 161 25.37 18.72 -11.91
CA GLY A 161 23.96 18.95 -12.22
C GLY A 161 22.96 18.23 -11.30
N ILE A 162 21.92 17.65 -11.91
CA ILE A 162 20.90 16.84 -11.22
C ILE A 162 21.01 15.40 -11.71
N GLY A 163 21.29 14.47 -10.80
CA GLY A 163 21.19 13.04 -11.04
C GLY A 163 19.74 12.59 -11.03
N LEU A 164 19.40 11.63 -11.90
CA LEU A 164 18.06 11.08 -12.09
C LEU A 164 18.10 9.55 -12.05
N LEU A 165 17.10 8.97 -11.39
CA LEU A 165 16.93 7.52 -11.24
C LEU A 165 15.68 7.09 -12.00
N THR A 166 15.85 6.21 -12.98
CA THR A 166 14.74 5.73 -13.83
C THR A 166 14.52 4.23 -13.66
N ALA A 167 13.61 3.62 -14.43
CA ALA A 167 13.60 2.16 -14.59
C ALA A 167 14.80 1.70 -15.42
N ALA A 168 15.15 2.49 -16.45
CA ALA A 168 16.22 2.23 -17.39
C ALA A 168 17.58 2.82 -16.95
N GLY A 169 17.97 2.63 -15.68
CA GLY A 169 19.26 3.07 -15.16
C GLY A 169 19.33 4.51 -14.63
N SER A 170 20.55 5.02 -14.47
CA SER A 170 20.84 6.32 -13.82
C SER A 170 21.52 7.33 -14.77
N PHE A 171 21.06 8.58 -14.69
CA PHE A 171 21.45 9.66 -15.60
C PHE A 171 21.81 10.92 -14.82
N VAL A 172 22.44 11.89 -15.50
CA VAL A 172 22.58 13.27 -15.01
C VAL A 172 22.24 14.25 -16.11
N VAL A 173 21.49 15.28 -15.75
CA VAL A 173 21.32 16.49 -16.55
C VAL A 173 22.32 17.52 -16.04
N GLN A 174 23.23 17.98 -16.88
CA GLN A 174 24.26 18.94 -16.52
C GLN A 174 23.67 20.36 -16.35
N GLY A 175 24.02 21.06 -15.26
CA GLY A 175 23.47 22.38 -14.95
C GLY A 175 23.88 23.49 -15.93
N ALA A 176 25.11 23.43 -16.44
CA ALA A 176 25.65 24.45 -17.34
C ALA A 176 25.13 24.35 -18.79
N SER A 177 24.87 23.13 -19.29
CA SER A 177 24.52 22.86 -20.69
C SER A 177 23.08 22.36 -20.89
N GLY A 178 22.45 21.82 -19.85
CA GLY A 178 21.21 21.03 -19.97
C GLY A 178 21.41 19.66 -20.63
N ALA A 179 22.66 19.25 -20.91
CA ALA A 179 22.95 17.99 -21.58
C ALA A 179 22.62 16.80 -20.67
N LEU A 180 21.93 15.80 -21.23
CA LEU A 180 21.62 14.53 -20.58
C LEU A 180 22.72 13.51 -20.91
N ARG A 181 23.27 12.84 -19.90
CA ARG A 181 24.22 11.73 -20.07
C ARG A 181 23.97 10.61 -19.04
N PRO A 182 24.37 9.36 -19.32
CA PRO A 182 24.44 8.33 -18.29
C PRO A 182 25.36 8.76 -17.14
N LEU A 183 25.04 8.31 -15.92
CA LEU A 183 25.81 8.64 -14.73
C LEU A 183 27.12 7.85 -14.64
N GLY A 184 27.16 6.65 -15.24
CA GLY A 184 28.34 5.78 -15.28
C GLY A 184 28.48 4.82 -14.10
N SER A 185 27.50 4.77 -13.18
CA SER A 185 27.47 3.82 -12.06
C SER A 185 26.26 2.88 -12.20
N PRO A 186 26.45 1.68 -12.78
CA PRO A 186 25.35 0.75 -13.07
C PRO A 186 24.75 0.08 -11.82
N SER A 187 25.40 0.20 -10.66
CA SER A 187 24.90 -0.34 -9.38
C SER A 187 24.27 0.71 -8.47
N LEU A 188 24.20 1.98 -8.87
CA LEU A 188 23.78 3.07 -8.01
C LEU A 188 22.31 2.97 -7.58
N VAL A 189 22.06 3.01 -6.27
CA VAL A 189 20.70 3.05 -5.67
C VAL A 189 20.43 4.33 -4.87
N ALA A 190 21.47 5.03 -4.45
CA ALA A 190 21.35 6.37 -3.89
C ALA A 190 22.65 7.14 -4.12
N ALA A 191 22.56 8.46 -4.19
CA ALA A 191 23.70 9.34 -4.32
C ALA A 191 23.41 10.71 -3.72
N ALA A 192 24.45 11.36 -3.22
CA ALA A 192 24.38 12.73 -2.74
C ALA A 192 25.71 13.44 -3.03
N ALA A 193 25.65 14.63 -3.64
CA ALA A 193 26.79 15.54 -3.77
C ALA A 193 26.62 16.76 -2.86
N ALA A 194 27.70 17.13 -2.16
CA ALA A 194 27.76 18.34 -1.34
C ALA A 194 28.58 19.48 -1.99
N SER A 195 29.28 19.18 -3.09
CA SER A 195 29.96 20.16 -3.95
C SER A 195 30.14 19.60 -5.36
N GLU A 196 30.81 20.34 -6.24
CA GLU A 196 31.20 19.89 -7.57
C GLU A 196 32.31 18.82 -7.58
N ARG A 197 32.92 18.55 -6.42
CA ARG A 197 33.99 17.54 -6.27
C ARG A 197 33.65 16.39 -5.34
N ARG A 198 32.82 16.63 -4.31
CA ARG A 198 32.54 15.68 -3.23
C ARG A 198 31.15 15.06 -3.37
N ALA A 199 31.12 13.75 -3.58
CA ALA A 199 29.89 12.97 -3.58
C ALA A 199 30.08 11.58 -2.97
N LEU A 200 28.99 11.05 -2.42
CA LEU A 200 28.90 9.68 -1.90
C LEU A 200 27.83 8.93 -2.70
N VAL A 201 28.16 7.72 -3.13
CA VAL A 201 27.27 6.78 -3.82
C VAL A 201 27.01 5.59 -2.92
N LEU A 202 25.77 5.14 -2.85
CA LEU A 202 25.41 3.82 -2.34
C LEU A 202 25.03 2.91 -3.49
N THR A 203 25.55 1.68 -3.48
CA THR A 203 25.30 0.67 -4.52
C THR A 203 24.25 -0.36 -4.12
N VAL A 204 23.79 -1.15 -5.09
CA VAL A 204 22.79 -2.21 -4.90
C VAL A 204 23.28 -3.31 -3.96
N PHE A 205 24.58 -3.61 -3.95
CA PHE A 205 25.24 -4.50 -2.98
C PHE A 205 25.70 -3.78 -1.70
N GLY A 206 25.19 -2.58 -1.44
CA GLY A 206 25.42 -1.84 -0.19
C GLY A 206 26.82 -1.24 -0.02
N ARG A 207 27.61 -1.15 -1.09
CA ARG A 207 28.90 -0.46 -1.05
C ARG A 207 28.68 1.05 -0.95
N ALA A 208 29.55 1.72 -0.21
CA ALA A 208 29.60 3.17 -0.11
C ALA A 208 30.86 3.69 -0.81
N LEU A 209 30.70 4.42 -1.92
CA LEU A 209 31.80 4.90 -2.76
C LEU A 209 31.89 6.43 -2.68
N LEU A 210 32.96 6.94 -2.09
CA LEU A 210 33.24 8.36 -1.90
C LEU A 210 34.18 8.87 -2.99
N THR A 211 33.78 9.93 -3.70
CA THR A 211 34.68 10.72 -4.57
C THR A 211 34.95 12.09 -3.95
N LEU A 212 36.18 12.59 -4.16
CA LEU A 212 36.65 13.93 -3.77
C LEU A 212 37.24 14.71 -4.96
N ASP A 213 37.14 14.15 -6.16
CA ASP A 213 37.78 14.61 -7.40
C ASP A 213 36.78 14.65 -8.58
N ALA A 214 35.52 14.97 -8.28
CA ALA A 214 34.43 15.08 -9.26
C ALA A 214 34.10 13.77 -10.00
N GLY A 215 34.31 12.62 -9.34
CA GLY A 215 34.03 11.29 -9.87
C GLY A 215 35.14 10.71 -10.75
N ALA A 216 36.33 11.31 -10.76
CA ALA A 216 37.50 10.76 -11.47
C ALA A 216 38.06 9.51 -10.77
N SER A 217 37.94 9.44 -9.44
CA SER A 217 38.20 8.24 -8.64
C SER A 217 37.19 8.09 -7.50
N TYR A 218 37.09 6.85 -6.99
CA TYR A 218 36.21 6.50 -5.87
C TYR A 218 36.99 5.70 -4.83
N ARG A 219 36.96 6.15 -3.57
CA ARG A 219 37.38 5.37 -2.40
C ARG A 219 36.18 4.59 -1.88
N ASP A 220 36.33 3.28 -1.73
CA ASP A 220 35.33 2.48 -1.03
C ASP A 220 35.45 2.71 0.48
N VAL A 221 34.41 3.30 1.07
CA VAL A 221 34.31 3.63 2.49
C VAL A 221 33.28 2.76 3.21
N THR A 222 32.87 1.63 2.64
CA THR A 222 31.80 0.78 3.20
C THR A 222 32.09 0.34 4.63
N ALA A 223 33.32 -0.12 4.90
CA ALA A 223 33.76 -0.52 6.24
C ALA A 223 33.92 0.66 7.21
N GLU A 224 34.29 1.84 6.70
CA GLU A 224 34.42 3.07 7.49
C GLU A 224 33.04 3.66 7.85
N LEU A 225 32.05 3.55 6.96
CA LEU A 225 30.73 4.14 7.08
C LEU A 225 29.77 3.26 7.90
N GLY A 226 29.75 1.96 7.61
CA GLY A 226 28.70 1.02 8.03
C GLY A 226 27.53 0.96 7.04
N ASP A 227 26.48 0.22 7.40
CA ASP A 227 25.31 -0.07 6.54
C ASP A 227 24.43 1.17 6.27
N ALA A 228 24.86 2.04 5.37
CA ALA A 228 24.10 3.25 5.03
C ALA A 228 22.76 2.93 4.34
N ILE A 229 21.67 3.45 4.92
CA ILE A 229 20.28 3.27 4.47
C ILE A 229 19.59 4.54 3.97
N ALA A 230 20.27 5.69 3.99
CA ALA A 230 19.90 6.90 3.28
C ALA A 230 21.10 7.85 3.20
N LEU A 231 21.10 8.75 2.23
CA LEU A 231 22.01 9.89 2.15
C LEU A 231 21.22 11.20 2.23
N ASP A 232 21.82 12.20 2.86
CA ASP A 232 21.29 13.55 3.07
C ASP A 232 22.45 14.55 2.97
N VAL A 233 22.18 15.83 2.71
CA VAL A 233 23.21 16.89 2.62
C VAL A 233 22.86 18.01 3.58
N ARG A 234 23.74 18.26 4.55
CA ARG A 234 23.52 19.23 5.63
C ARG A 234 24.63 20.27 5.66
N GLY A 235 24.38 21.40 4.99
CA GLY A 235 25.43 22.37 4.70
C GLY A 235 26.45 21.73 3.77
N GLU A 236 27.69 21.59 4.23
CA GLU A 236 28.77 20.94 3.46
C GLU A 236 28.98 19.44 3.81
N GLU A 237 28.34 18.93 4.86
CA GLU A 237 28.41 17.50 5.25
C GLU A 237 27.49 16.66 4.35
N ILE A 238 27.97 15.49 3.91
CA ILE A 238 27.08 14.42 3.43
C ILE A 238 26.79 13.52 4.64
N VAL A 239 25.53 13.42 5.05
CA VAL A 239 25.12 12.60 6.20
C VAL A 239 24.52 11.29 5.70
N ALA A 240 25.13 10.18 6.08
CA ALA A 240 24.57 8.85 5.89
C ALA A 240 23.71 8.48 7.12
N SER A 241 22.46 8.10 6.91
CA SER A 241 21.66 7.44 7.95
C SER A 241 22.02 5.96 8.01
N LEU A 242 22.21 5.45 9.22
CA LEU A 242 22.55 4.06 9.52
C LEU A 242 21.34 3.36 10.18
N PRO A 243 21.40 2.03 10.43
CA PRO A 243 20.36 1.33 11.17
C PRO A 243 20.25 1.86 12.61
N PHE A 244 19.14 1.53 13.28
CA PHE A 244 18.88 1.90 14.68
C PHE A 244 18.88 3.42 14.97
N GLY A 245 18.73 4.27 13.95
CA GLY A 245 18.64 5.72 14.11
C GLY A 245 19.98 6.42 14.35
N LEU A 246 21.11 5.73 14.07
CA LEU A 246 22.42 6.35 14.02
C LEU A 246 22.62 7.10 12.69
N GLU A 247 23.53 8.07 12.68
CA GLU A 247 23.97 8.81 11.51
C GLU A 247 25.50 8.99 11.55
N ARG A 248 26.13 9.03 10.38
CA ARG A 248 27.55 9.38 10.24
C ARG A 248 27.71 10.47 9.20
N ALA A 249 28.52 11.49 9.49
CA ALA A 249 28.83 12.55 8.54
C ALA A 249 30.12 12.25 7.78
N VAL A 250 30.14 12.57 6.49
CA VAL A 250 31.33 12.75 5.67
C VAL A 250 31.64 14.25 5.67
N GLU A 251 32.74 14.61 6.29
CA GLU A 251 33.23 15.99 6.40
C GLU A 251 33.68 16.53 5.03
N PRO A 252 33.87 17.87 4.89
CA PRO A 252 34.36 18.45 3.65
C PRO A 252 35.70 17.86 3.15
N SER A 253 36.52 17.38 4.07
CA SER A 253 37.80 16.69 3.85
C SER A 253 37.67 15.26 3.29
N GLY A 254 36.48 14.67 3.29
CA GLY A 254 36.27 13.24 3.01
C GLY A 254 36.66 12.30 4.15
N ARG A 255 36.91 12.85 5.35
CA ARG A 255 36.98 12.08 6.60
C ARG A 255 35.57 11.76 7.08
N LEU A 256 35.38 10.56 7.61
CA LEU A 256 34.12 10.16 8.22
C LEU A 256 34.18 10.47 9.73
N GLY A 257 33.14 11.11 10.24
CA GLY A 257 32.99 11.34 11.68
C GLY A 257 32.63 10.05 12.44
N GLU A 258 32.56 10.16 13.77
CA GLU A 258 32.03 9.09 14.61
C GLU A 258 30.53 8.85 14.37
N PRO A 259 30.02 7.63 14.55
CA PRO A 259 28.58 7.38 14.60
C PRO A 259 27.96 8.20 15.73
N ARG A 260 27.01 9.06 15.38
CA ARG A 260 26.21 9.83 16.34
C ARG A 260 24.76 9.36 16.29
N ALA A 261 24.04 9.49 17.40
CA ALA A 261 22.58 9.45 17.32
C ALA A 261 22.12 10.49 16.28
N ARG A 262 21.10 10.16 15.48
CA ARG A 262 20.51 11.09 14.50
C ARG A 262 20.32 12.43 15.18
N ARG A 263 20.98 13.47 14.65
CA ARG A 263 20.84 14.82 15.21
C ARG A 263 19.36 15.17 15.06
N ALA A 264 18.63 15.19 16.18
CA ALA A 264 17.26 15.66 16.18
C ALA A 264 17.28 17.02 15.48
N ALA A 265 16.44 17.18 14.45
CA ALA A 265 16.28 18.47 13.79
C ALA A 265 16.06 19.49 14.92
N PRO A 266 16.88 20.56 15.00
CA PRO A 266 17.05 21.32 16.23
C PRO A 266 15.68 21.70 16.77
N ALA A 267 15.34 21.12 17.93
CA ALA A 267 14.01 21.27 18.48
C ALA A 267 13.76 22.77 18.70
N ALA A 268 12.82 23.32 17.93
CA ALA A 268 12.19 24.57 18.32
C ALA A 268 11.64 24.32 19.72
N GLY A 269 12.16 25.08 20.69
CA GLY A 269 12.21 24.62 22.08
C GLY A 269 10.85 24.32 22.71
N VAL A 270 10.91 23.52 23.78
CA VAL A 270 9.81 22.97 24.60
C VAL A 270 9.27 21.61 24.10
N ASP A 271 9.17 20.66 25.04
CA ASP A 271 9.00 19.22 24.81
C ASP A 271 7.67 18.84 24.09
N PRO A 272 7.66 17.80 23.23
CA PRO A 272 8.02 18.04 21.83
C PRO A 272 7.25 17.20 20.79
N VAL A 273 6.56 16.13 21.18
CA VAL A 273 6.09 15.10 20.23
C VAL A 273 4.84 15.57 19.51
N TRP A 274 3.86 16.10 20.25
CA TRP A 274 2.62 16.58 19.66
C TRP A 274 2.79 18.00 19.10
N LEU A 275 3.34 18.93 19.90
CA LEU A 275 3.65 20.31 19.50
C LEU A 275 4.68 20.40 18.35
N GLY A 276 5.61 19.44 18.25
CA GLY A 276 6.62 19.36 17.20
C GLY A 276 6.22 18.53 15.97
N ARG A 277 5.00 17.97 15.91
CA ARG A 277 4.46 17.44 14.64
C ARG A 277 4.43 18.55 13.59
N ALA A 278 4.76 18.21 12.34
CA ALA A 278 4.57 19.13 11.23
C ALA A 278 3.08 19.56 11.17
N PRO A 279 2.77 20.86 10.97
CA PRO A 279 1.39 21.37 11.02
C PRO A 279 0.38 20.61 10.15
N PHE A 280 0.83 20.09 9.00
CA PHE A 280 -0.01 19.24 8.14
C PHE A 280 -0.52 17.98 8.85
N GLY A 281 0.30 17.31 9.66
CA GLY A 281 -0.11 16.09 10.37
C GLY A 281 -1.23 16.38 11.38
N GLN A 282 -1.10 17.47 12.14
CA GLN A 282 -2.14 17.92 13.07
C GLN A 282 -3.44 18.31 12.36
N LEU A 283 -3.34 18.92 11.16
CA LEU A 283 -4.51 19.21 10.32
C LEU A 283 -5.12 17.94 9.72
N ALA A 284 -4.31 16.93 9.38
CA ALA A 284 -4.79 15.65 8.87
C ALA A 284 -5.57 14.88 9.94
N ASP A 285 -5.02 14.82 11.16
CA ASP A 285 -5.67 14.28 12.35
C ASP A 285 -7.03 15.00 12.60
N ALA A 286 -7.04 16.34 12.56
CA ALA A 286 -8.27 17.13 12.71
C ALA A 286 -9.30 16.90 11.59
N VAL A 287 -8.86 16.67 10.35
CA VAL A 287 -9.72 16.36 9.21
C VAL A 287 -10.25 14.92 9.24
N ALA A 288 -9.53 13.98 9.85
CA ALA A 288 -9.97 12.60 10.01
C ALA A 288 -11.01 12.46 11.12
N SER A 289 -10.75 12.98 12.33
CA SER A 289 -11.60 12.75 13.52
C SER A 289 -11.91 14.00 14.35
N GLY A 290 -11.38 15.16 13.97
CA GLY A 290 -11.50 16.39 14.75
C GLY A 290 -12.90 17.02 14.77
N LEU A 291 -13.12 17.85 15.79
CA LEU A 291 -14.36 18.54 16.09
C LEU A 291 -14.12 20.07 16.11
N PRO A 292 -14.74 20.86 15.20
CA PRO A 292 -14.50 22.30 15.14
C PRO A 292 -14.99 23.04 16.38
N LEU A 293 -14.25 24.09 16.74
CA LEU A 293 -14.51 25.02 17.84
C LEU A 293 -14.94 26.39 17.28
N ALA A 294 -15.67 27.16 18.10
CA ALA A 294 -16.26 28.44 17.70
C ALA A 294 -15.25 29.54 17.32
N ASP A 295 -13.99 29.38 17.73
CA ASP A 295 -12.89 30.32 17.55
C ASP A 295 -11.94 29.95 16.40
N GLY A 296 -12.34 29.00 15.55
CA GLY A 296 -11.54 28.54 14.41
C GLY A 296 -10.51 27.46 14.76
N GLY A 297 -10.45 27.01 16.02
CA GLY A 297 -9.73 25.80 16.37
C GLY A 297 -10.51 24.50 16.05
N ALA A 298 -9.86 23.37 16.27
CA ALA A 298 -10.49 22.05 16.40
C ALA A 298 -9.97 21.34 17.66
N ALA A 299 -10.86 20.62 18.35
CA ALA A 299 -10.50 19.61 19.32
C ALA A 299 -10.29 18.26 18.62
N LEU A 300 -9.39 17.45 19.13
CA LEU A 300 -9.02 16.14 18.57
C LEU A 300 -8.41 15.25 19.66
N ALA A 301 -8.44 13.93 19.46
CA ALA A 301 -7.76 12.99 20.32
C ALA A 301 -6.98 11.96 19.49
N VAL A 302 -5.69 11.80 19.76
CA VAL A 302 -4.73 10.99 18.99
C VAL A 302 -3.62 10.50 19.93
N ASP A 303 -3.20 9.24 19.80
CA ASP A 303 -2.09 8.63 20.56
C ASP A 303 -2.18 8.78 22.09
N GLY A 304 -3.39 8.69 22.66
CA GLY A 304 -3.61 8.87 24.10
C GLY A 304 -3.45 10.32 24.59
N LEU A 305 -3.42 11.30 23.69
CA LEU A 305 -3.44 12.72 23.97
C LEU A 305 -4.75 13.33 23.44
N VAL A 306 -5.25 14.36 24.13
CA VAL A 306 -6.27 15.26 23.60
C VAL A 306 -5.65 16.64 23.37
N GLY A 307 -5.94 17.22 22.21
CA GLY A 307 -5.32 18.44 21.75
C GLY A 307 -6.32 19.43 21.19
N ARG A 308 -5.89 20.69 21.13
CA ARG A 308 -6.56 21.74 20.38
C ARG A 308 -5.60 22.26 19.33
N VAL A 309 -6.03 22.32 18.06
CA VAL A 309 -5.25 22.84 16.93
C VAL A 309 -5.94 24.07 16.37
N ASP A 310 -5.18 25.14 16.17
CA ASP A 310 -5.61 26.27 15.34
C ASP A 310 -5.63 25.82 13.87
N LEU A 311 -6.80 25.83 13.24
CA LEU A 311 -6.95 25.35 11.86
C LEU A 311 -6.36 26.32 10.84
N ALA A 312 -6.09 27.59 11.20
CA ALA A 312 -5.36 28.54 10.37
C ALA A 312 -3.90 28.13 10.26
N THR A 313 -3.17 28.11 11.37
CA THR A 313 -1.73 27.83 11.38
C THR A 313 -1.37 26.35 11.38
N GLY A 314 -2.35 25.46 11.60
CA GLY A 314 -2.14 24.03 11.79
C GLY A 314 -1.32 23.69 13.04
N ARG A 315 -1.25 24.60 14.02
CA ARG A 315 -0.47 24.45 15.25
C ARG A 315 -1.35 24.11 16.43
N ALA A 316 -0.90 23.16 17.23
CA ALA A 316 -1.50 22.83 18.51
C ALA A 316 -1.32 23.99 19.50
N SER A 317 -2.42 24.50 20.05
CA SER A 317 -2.44 25.57 21.05
C SER A 317 -2.47 25.05 22.49
N SER A 318 -2.93 23.81 22.69
CA SER A 318 -2.95 23.13 23.99
C SER A 318 -3.01 21.62 23.80
N VAL A 319 -2.40 20.87 24.72
CA VAL A 319 -2.39 19.41 24.75
C VAL A 319 -2.51 18.94 26.20
N ALA A 320 -3.30 17.91 26.45
CA ALA A 320 -3.39 17.22 27.73
C ALA A 320 -3.33 15.69 27.52
N PRO A 321 -2.71 14.92 28.41
CA PRO A 321 -2.76 13.46 28.35
C PRO A 321 -4.14 12.96 28.73
N LEU A 322 -4.69 12.02 27.95
CA LEU A 322 -5.90 11.31 28.33
C LEU A 322 -5.62 10.33 29.49
N PRO A 323 -6.64 9.89 30.24
CA PRO A 323 -6.47 8.88 31.28
C PRO A 323 -5.76 7.63 30.73
N PRO A 324 -4.83 7.00 31.50
CA PRO A 324 -4.14 5.80 31.05
C PRO A 324 -5.11 4.69 30.60
N GLY A 325 -4.76 3.97 29.53
CA GLY A 325 -5.61 2.90 29.00
C GLY A 325 -6.94 3.36 28.38
N SER A 326 -7.07 4.64 28.01
CA SER A 326 -8.24 5.12 27.23
C SER A 326 -8.29 4.55 25.80
N GLY A 327 -7.15 4.13 25.24
CA GLY A 327 -7.07 3.55 23.91
C GLY A 327 -7.28 4.57 22.79
N GLU A 328 -8.09 4.21 21.80
CA GLU A 328 -8.52 5.13 20.75
C GLU A 328 -9.57 6.10 21.30
N CYS A 329 -9.55 7.36 20.86
CA CYS A 329 -10.46 8.39 21.36
C CYS A 329 -10.96 9.31 20.23
N ALA A 330 -12.20 9.78 20.32
CA ALA A 330 -12.81 10.74 19.39
C ALA A 330 -13.46 11.90 20.15
N PRO A 331 -13.25 13.17 19.73
CA PRO A 331 -13.90 14.33 20.33
C PRO A 331 -15.39 14.38 19.96
N PHE A 332 -16.24 14.76 20.91
CA PHE A 332 -17.69 14.86 20.74
C PHE A 332 -18.25 16.13 21.39
N ARG A 333 -19.20 16.79 20.73
CA ARG A 333 -19.93 17.92 21.29
C ARG A 333 -21.23 17.42 21.92
N ALA A 334 -21.32 17.37 23.24
CA ALA A 334 -22.61 17.22 23.90
C ALA A 334 -23.40 18.54 23.86
N ALA A 335 -24.66 18.52 24.31
CA ALA A 335 -25.49 19.73 24.40
C ALA A 335 -24.99 20.71 25.48
N ASP A 336 -24.24 20.19 26.46
CA ASP A 336 -23.84 20.80 27.72
C ASP A 336 -22.31 20.86 27.91
N ALA A 337 -21.54 20.02 27.23
CA ALA A 337 -20.09 19.88 27.41
C ALA A 337 -19.34 19.55 26.12
N LEU A 338 -18.01 19.75 26.14
CA LEU A 338 -17.08 19.19 25.17
C LEU A 338 -16.51 17.90 25.77
N LEU A 339 -16.64 16.77 25.06
CA LEU A 339 -16.26 15.45 25.56
C LEU A 339 -15.24 14.78 24.63
N ALA A 340 -14.52 13.79 25.14
CA ALA A 340 -13.91 12.72 24.34
C ALA A 340 -14.57 11.40 24.71
N VAL A 341 -14.96 10.62 23.71
CA VAL A 341 -15.32 9.21 23.91
C VAL A 341 -14.12 8.35 23.54
N CYS A 342 -13.89 7.28 24.30
CA CYS A 342 -12.66 6.50 24.25
C CYS A 342 -12.94 5.00 24.37
N ALA A 343 -12.17 4.15 23.70
CA ALA A 343 -12.20 2.69 23.87
C ALA A 343 -10.80 2.10 23.94
N GLY A 344 -10.46 1.54 25.11
CA GLY A 344 -9.28 0.74 25.36
C GLY A 344 -9.57 -0.76 25.28
N PRO A 345 -8.61 -1.62 25.69
CA PRO A 345 -8.77 -3.08 25.62
C PRO A 345 -9.79 -3.66 26.60
N GLU A 346 -10.05 -2.98 27.73
CA GLU A 346 -10.92 -3.48 28.82
C GLU A 346 -12.09 -2.57 29.14
N ARG A 347 -12.05 -1.31 28.69
CA ARG A 347 -13.05 -0.29 29.02
C ARG A 347 -13.27 0.70 27.89
N ALA A 348 -14.52 1.13 27.74
CA ALA A 348 -14.86 2.37 27.06
C ALA A 348 -15.09 3.47 28.11
N SER A 349 -14.83 4.73 27.78
CA SER A 349 -15.01 5.85 28.70
C SER A 349 -15.47 7.12 27.99
N VAL A 350 -16.10 8.00 28.76
CA VAL A 350 -16.45 9.36 28.36
C VAL A 350 -15.68 10.32 29.28
N VAL A 351 -14.88 11.18 28.69
CA VAL A 351 -13.98 12.12 29.37
C VAL A 351 -14.46 13.54 29.10
N ASP A 352 -14.63 14.33 30.15
CA ASP A 352 -14.94 15.75 30.07
C ASP A 352 -13.69 16.55 29.68
N LEU A 353 -13.81 17.34 28.60
CA LEU A 353 -12.78 18.23 28.07
C LEU A 353 -13.09 19.71 28.37
N SER A 354 -14.20 20.00 29.04
CA SER A 354 -14.62 21.36 29.42
C SER A 354 -14.13 21.79 30.80
N SER A 355 -13.68 20.84 31.63
CA SER A 355 -12.97 21.12 32.88
C SER A 355 -11.58 21.74 32.64
N ASP A 356 -10.97 22.32 33.68
CA ASP A 356 -9.59 22.84 33.61
C ASP A 356 -8.65 21.76 33.02
N ALA A 357 -7.93 22.11 31.96
CA ALA A 357 -7.08 21.21 31.18
C ALA A 357 -5.98 20.51 32.02
N ARG A 358 -5.74 20.97 33.25
CA ARG A 358 -4.86 20.32 34.24
C ARG A 358 -5.43 19.02 34.83
N ALA A 359 -6.74 18.79 34.73
CA ALA A 359 -7.39 17.59 35.24
C ALA A 359 -8.61 17.20 34.38
N LEU A 360 -8.36 16.41 33.32
CA LEU A 360 -9.41 15.76 32.55
C LEU A 360 -10.16 14.76 33.44
N ARG A 361 -11.49 14.88 33.51
CA ARG A 361 -12.33 14.04 34.36
C ARG A 361 -13.02 12.95 33.54
N VAL A 362 -12.91 11.70 33.97
CA VAL A 362 -13.78 10.63 33.45
C VAL A 362 -15.20 10.84 34.00
N GLU A 363 -16.17 11.08 33.11
CA GLU A 363 -17.59 11.23 33.44
C GLU A 363 -18.24 9.85 33.63
N ARG A 364 -17.97 8.91 32.72
CA ARG A 364 -18.50 7.54 32.74
C ARG A 364 -17.47 6.56 32.21
N SER A 365 -17.51 5.33 32.70
CA SER A 365 -16.79 4.17 32.16
C SER A 365 -17.77 3.02 31.95
N PHE A 366 -17.49 2.21 30.93
CA PHE A 366 -18.23 1.00 30.58
C PHE A 366 -17.24 -0.17 30.46
N GLU A 367 -17.59 -1.34 30.97
CA GLU A 367 -16.75 -2.53 30.80
C GLU A 367 -16.89 -3.09 29.39
N LEU A 368 -15.76 -3.42 28.77
CA LEU A 368 -15.72 -4.15 27.50
C LEU A 368 -15.52 -5.64 27.76
N LEU A 369 -15.97 -6.47 26.82
CA LEU A 369 -15.55 -7.87 26.78
C LEU A 369 -14.10 -7.94 26.29
N PRO A 370 -13.25 -8.79 26.89
CA PRO A 370 -11.92 -9.02 26.36
C PRO A 370 -11.99 -9.59 24.93
N GLU A 371 -10.93 -9.30 24.16
CA GLU A 371 -10.71 -9.71 22.77
C GLU A 371 -11.06 -11.19 22.48
N PRO A 372 -11.61 -11.51 21.29
CA PRO A 372 -11.49 -10.75 20.03
C PRO A 372 -12.77 -10.03 19.54
N ALA A 373 -13.67 -9.57 20.43
CA ALA A 373 -14.96 -8.97 20.04
C ALA A 373 -14.85 -7.52 19.47
N ARG A 374 -13.94 -7.27 18.52
CA ARG A 374 -13.40 -5.95 18.18
C ARG A 374 -14.22 -5.10 17.18
N GLU A 375 -15.24 -5.68 16.54
CA GLU A 375 -15.77 -5.22 15.24
C GLU A 375 -17.17 -4.56 15.29
N THR A 376 -17.48 -3.80 16.34
CA THR A 376 -18.73 -3.02 16.39
C THR A 376 -18.48 -1.60 16.85
N ASP A 377 -19.18 -0.63 16.24
CA ASP A 377 -19.24 0.76 16.70
C ASP A 377 -19.47 0.82 18.22
N ARG A 378 -18.63 1.58 18.94
CA ARG A 378 -18.70 1.63 20.41
C ARG A 378 -19.61 2.74 20.91
N PHE A 379 -19.57 3.89 20.26
CA PHE A 379 -20.41 5.04 20.55
C PHE A 379 -21.17 5.48 19.30
N VAL A 380 -22.36 6.03 19.52
CA VAL A 380 -23.11 6.76 18.48
C VAL A 380 -23.46 8.14 19.03
N GLY A 381 -23.28 9.18 18.22
CA GLY A 381 -23.47 10.56 18.67
C GLY A 381 -24.04 11.50 17.61
N VAL A 382 -24.83 12.46 18.08
CA VAL A 382 -25.31 13.61 17.30
C VAL A 382 -24.76 14.87 17.98
N ASP A 383 -23.76 15.49 17.35
CA ASP A 383 -23.07 16.66 17.91
C ASP A 383 -24.04 17.81 18.23
N GLY A 384 -24.02 18.27 19.48
CA GLY A 384 -24.93 19.28 20.04
C GLY A 384 -26.29 18.74 20.50
N GLU A 385 -26.52 17.43 20.47
CA GLU A 385 -27.81 16.83 20.84
C GLU A 385 -27.72 15.68 21.83
N ALA A 386 -27.10 14.56 21.48
CA ALA A 386 -27.16 13.34 22.29
C ALA A 386 -26.01 12.36 21.99
N LEU A 387 -25.63 11.58 23.00
CA LEU A 387 -24.58 10.55 22.94
C LEU A 387 -25.11 9.24 23.51
N GLY A 388 -24.75 8.12 22.90
CA GLY A 388 -24.98 6.79 23.46
C GLY A 388 -23.81 5.83 23.24
N TYR A 389 -23.81 4.76 24.04
CA TYR A 389 -22.84 3.68 24.06
C TYR A 389 -23.55 2.35 23.71
N VAL A 390 -22.94 1.58 22.80
CA VAL A 390 -23.48 0.31 22.28
C VAL A 390 -23.19 -0.83 23.27
N GLY A 391 -23.91 -0.80 24.39
CA GLY A 391 -23.80 -1.77 25.48
C GLY A 391 -24.72 -1.40 26.65
N PRO A 392 -24.68 -2.20 27.73
CA PRO A 392 -25.37 -1.87 28.97
C PRO A 392 -24.78 -0.62 29.63
N CYS A 393 -25.58 0.07 30.44
CA CYS A 393 -25.08 1.17 31.26
C CYS A 393 -24.19 0.68 32.41
N GLU A 394 -24.40 -0.54 32.89
CA GLU A 394 -23.67 -1.13 34.03
C GLU A 394 -23.33 -2.61 33.83
N GLY A 395 -22.14 -2.98 34.29
CA GLY A 395 -21.56 -4.31 34.13
C GLY A 395 -21.15 -4.65 32.71
N ARG A 396 -20.66 -5.88 32.51
CA ARG A 396 -20.22 -6.38 31.21
C ARG A 396 -21.42 -6.66 30.29
N PRO A 397 -21.28 -6.41 28.97
CA PRO A 397 -22.19 -6.97 27.97
C PRO A 397 -22.29 -8.48 28.17
N ARG A 398 -23.47 -8.98 28.56
CA ARG A 398 -23.69 -10.43 28.67
C ARG A 398 -24.07 -10.93 27.28
N PRO A 399 -23.27 -11.79 26.62
CA PRO A 399 -23.68 -12.40 25.36
C PRO A 399 -24.88 -13.31 25.64
N ARG A 400 -26.08 -12.85 25.29
CA ARG A 400 -27.25 -13.72 25.16
C ARG A 400 -27.08 -14.50 23.86
N ILE A 401 -26.34 -15.59 23.97
CA ILE A 401 -26.26 -16.63 22.93
C ILE A 401 -27.64 -17.29 22.86
N ASP A 402 -28.56 -16.69 22.09
CA ASP A 402 -29.74 -17.39 21.64
C ASP A 402 -29.31 -18.37 20.54
N LEU A 403 -29.03 -19.60 20.97
CA LEU A 403 -28.65 -20.71 20.08
C LEU A 403 -29.67 -20.95 18.97
N ARG A 404 -30.93 -20.55 19.15
CA ARG A 404 -32.00 -20.68 18.16
C ARG A 404 -31.90 -19.60 17.09
N ALA A 405 -31.69 -18.34 17.49
CA ALA A 405 -31.42 -17.25 16.56
C ALA A 405 -30.13 -17.50 15.75
N LEU A 406 -29.06 -17.96 16.42
CA LEU A 406 -27.84 -18.41 15.76
C LEU A 406 -28.13 -19.55 14.77
N SER A 407 -28.88 -20.59 15.15
CA SER A 407 -29.19 -21.72 14.25
C SER A 407 -29.97 -21.34 12.98
N GLN A 408 -30.63 -20.18 12.96
CA GLN A 408 -31.38 -19.68 11.80
C GLN A 408 -30.61 -18.64 10.97
N GLY A 409 -29.56 -18.02 11.52
CA GLY A 409 -28.69 -17.08 10.80
C GLY A 409 -27.32 -17.65 10.37
N ALA A 410 -26.79 -18.66 11.06
CA ALA A 410 -25.38 -19.06 11.02
C ALA A 410 -24.94 -19.93 9.81
N LEU A 411 -25.47 -19.67 8.61
CA LEU A 411 -24.91 -20.21 7.36
C LEU A 411 -24.21 -19.14 6.50
N GLY A 412 -24.23 -17.87 6.92
CA GLY A 412 -23.30 -16.83 6.48
C GLY A 412 -22.49 -16.34 7.67
N GLY A 413 -21.16 -16.32 7.55
CA GLY A 413 -20.27 -15.87 8.62
C GLY A 413 -20.33 -14.35 8.87
N ASP A 414 -19.80 -13.96 10.02
CA ASP A 414 -19.35 -12.61 10.36
C ASP A 414 -20.44 -11.51 10.35
N ALA A 415 -21.51 -11.79 11.11
CA ALA A 415 -22.43 -10.74 11.55
C ALA A 415 -21.82 -9.92 12.71
N THR A 416 -21.51 -8.65 12.47
CA THR A 416 -21.15 -7.64 13.47
C THR A 416 -22.37 -7.23 14.31
N GLN A 417 -22.97 -8.21 15.02
CA GLN A 417 -24.20 -8.02 15.77
C GLN A 417 -24.03 -6.93 16.85
N GLN A 418 -24.62 -5.76 16.61
CA GLN A 418 -24.65 -4.68 17.59
C GLN A 418 -25.36 -5.13 18.87
N SER A 419 -24.94 -4.59 20.00
CA SER A 419 -25.52 -4.91 21.31
C SER A 419 -27.04 -4.72 21.30
N ALA A 420 -27.77 -5.70 21.83
CA ALA A 420 -29.21 -5.64 22.11
C ALA A 420 -29.60 -4.57 23.16
N VAL A 421 -28.60 -3.97 23.80
CA VAL A 421 -28.69 -2.96 24.86
C VAL A 421 -27.92 -1.72 24.45
N PHE A 422 -28.51 -0.54 24.66
CA PHE A 422 -27.92 0.75 24.30
C PHE A 422 -28.11 1.75 25.44
N CYS A 423 -27.03 2.38 25.86
CA CYS A 423 -27.00 3.29 27.00
C CYS A 423 -26.88 4.74 26.52
N VAL A 424 -27.87 5.60 26.79
CA VAL A 424 -27.91 7.00 26.29
C VAL A 424 -27.71 8.01 27.40
N ARG A 425 -26.80 8.96 27.20
CA ARG A 425 -26.53 10.06 28.13
C ARG A 425 -27.71 11.02 28.17
N ARG A 426 -28.29 11.25 29.35
CA ARG A 426 -29.26 12.33 29.61
C ARG A 426 -28.57 13.63 29.99
N GLY A 427 -27.48 13.54 30.76
CA GLY A 427 -26.66 14.66 31.23
C GLY A 427 -25.37 14.16 31.90
N PRO A 428 -24.59 15.04 32.56
CA PRO A 428 -23.32 14.65 33.17
C PRO A 428 -23.48 13.53 34.21
N GLY A 429 -23.02 12.32 33.86
CA GLY A 429 -23.12 11.14 34.72
C GLY A 429 -24.50 10.49 34.81
N ASP A 430 -25.55 11.05 34.20
CA ASP A 430 -26.90 10.45 34.11
C ASP A 430 -27.11 9.76 32.76
N TRP A 431 -27.42 8.46 32.81
CA TRP A 431 -27.47 7.57 31.65
C TRP A 431 -28.68 6.64 31.73
N VAL A 432 -29.35 6.44 30.59
CA VAL A 432 -30.60 5.67 30.47
C VAL A 432 -30.36 4.44 29.59
N GLU A 433 -30.66 3.27 30.13
CA GLU A 433 -30.50 2.01 29.40
C GLU A 433 -31.78 1.65 28.61
N HIS A 434 -31.59 1.31 27.34
CA HIS A 434 -32.63 0.79 26.44
C HIS A 434 -32.32 -0.65 26.06
N ARG A 435 -33.35 -1.49 25.93
CA ARG A 435 -33.22 -2.91 25.59
C ARG A 435 -34.19 -3.28 24.48
N LEU A 436 -33.72 -4.08 23.52
CA LEU A 436 -34.55 -4.75 22.52
C LEU A 436 -35.01 -6.12 23.01
N ASP A 437 -36.10 -6.60 22.42
CA ASP A 437 -36.48 -8.01 22.54
C ASP A 437 -35.53 -8.87 21.71
N ALA A 438 -35.42 -10.15 22.06
CA ALA A 438 -34.57 -11.11 21.36
C ALA A 438 -34.85 -11.18 19.84
N ALA A 439 -36.10 -10.95 19.43
CA ALA A 439 -36.52 -10.99 18.03
C ALA A 439 -36.04 -9.80 17.19
N ASP A 440 -35.77 -8.64 17.78
CA ASP A 440 -35.21 -7.47 17.08
C ASP A 440 -33.69 -7.39 17.27
N ALA A 441 -33.20 -7.87 18.42
CA ALA A 441 -31.78 -7.90 18.79
C ALA A 441 -30.89 -8.69 17.81
N SER A 442 -31.44 -9.61 17.03
CA SER A 442 -30.71 -10.35 15.98
C SER A 442 -30.43 -9.53 14.73
N ASP A 443 -31.21 -8.48 14.46
CA ASP A 443 -31.26 -7.76 13.19
C ASP A 443 -30.92 -6.26 13.35
N VAL A 444 -30.27 -5.86 14.45
CA VAL A 444 -29.93 -4.46 14.71
C VAL A 444 -28.91 -3.96 13.70
N LEU A 445 -29.30 -2.95 12.92
CA LEU A 445 -28.47 -2.26 11.95
C LEU A 445 -27.78 -1.03 12.56
N ALA A 446 -28.50 -0.26 13.38
CA ALA A 446 -27.97 0.94 14.01
C ALA A 446 -28.73 1.34 15.28
N TRP A 447 -28.03 1.96 16.21
CA TRP A 447 -28.61 2.72 17.32
C TRP A 447 -28.51 4.22 17.06
N ILE A 448 -29.47 5.01 17.56
CA ILE A 448 -29.48 6.47 17.42
C ILE A 448 -29.90 7.11 18.75
N PRO A 449 -29.05 7.91 19.42
CA PRO A 449 -29.42 8.56 20.67
C PRO A 449 -30.35 9.75 20.42
N ARG A 450 -31.22 10.06 21.39
CA ARG A 450 -32.08 11.26 21.41
C ARG A 450 -31.87 12.04 22.70
N ARG A 451 -32.16 13.35 22.64
CA ARG A 451 -32.19 14.24 23.81
C ARG A 451 -33.06 13.66 24.94
N GLY A 452 -32.70 13.95 26.18
CA GLY A 452 -33.40 13.44 27.37
C GLY A 452 -33.12 11.98 27.73
N GLY A 453 -32.18 11.33 27.05
CA GLY A 453 -31.87 9.90 27.24
C GLY A 453 -32.81 8.96 26.50
N GLY A 454 -33.48 9.41 25.44
CA GLY A 454 -34.27 8.54 24.56
C GLY A 454 -33.42 7.85 23.48
N ALA A 455 -33.97 6.85 22.80
CA ALA A 455 -33.26 6.11 21.76
C ALA A 455 -34.14 5.76 20.55
N VAL A 456 -33.49 5.52 19.41
CA VAL A 456 -34.08 4.80 18.28
C VAL A 456 -33.19 3.60 17.96
N ALA A 457 -33.80 2.43 17.76
CA ALA A 457 -33.15 1.25 17.18
C ALA A 457 -33.63 1.07 15.74
N LEU A 458 -32.69 0.88 14.81
CA LEU A 458 -32.95 0.57 13.41
C LEU A 458 -32.66 -0.91 13.15
N ILE A 459 -33.65 -1.64 12.65
CA ILE A 459 -33.66 -3.11 12.54
C ILE A 459 -33.81 -3.51 11.06
N ALA A 460 -32.87 -4.30 10.52
CA ALA A 460 -32.83 -4.74 9.13
C ALA A 460 -33.29 -6.20 8.96
N ARG A 461 -34.61 -6.39 9.04
CA ARG A 461 -35.28 -7.70 8.98
C ARG A 461 -35.03 -8.40 7.64
N PRO A 462 -34.79 -9.72 7.61
CA PRO A 462 -34.75 -10.49 6.37
C PRO A 462 -36.05 -10.36 5.56
N GLY A 463 -35.94 -10.29 4.23
CA GLY A 463 -37.08 -10.17 3.30
C GLY A 463 -37.04 -8.90 2.45
N THR A 464 -38.01 -8.74 1.55
CA THR A 464 -38.10 -7.64 0.57
C THR A 464 -39.25 -6.65 0.85
N PHE A 465 -40.06 -6.90 1.87
CA PHE A 465 -41.23 -6.10 2.23
C PHE A 465 -41.54 -6.22 3.73
N LEU A 466 -42.01 -5.13 4.36
CA LEU A 466 -42.63 -5.14 5.68
C LEU A 466 -43.99 -4.41 5.63
N PRO A 467 -45.05 -4.94 6.28
CA PRO A 467 -46.30 -4.22 6.46
C PRO A 467 -46.10 -2.94 7.28
N ASP A 468 -46.80 -1.84 6.91
CA ASP A 468 -46.66 -0.54 7.59
C ASP A 468 -46.90 -0.61 9.10
N GLY A 469 -47.80 -1.50 9.57
CA GLY A 469 -48.09 -1.69 10.99
C GLY A 469 -46.96 -2.34 11.80
N GLU A 470 -45.96 -2.95 11.15
CA GLU A 470 -44.81 -3.59 11.80
C GLU A 470 -43.56 -2.70 11.80
N ARG A 471 -43.53 -1.67 10.93
CA ARG A 471 -42.37 -0.80 10.70
C ARG A 471 -41.95 0.03 11.89
N VAL A 472 -42.88 0.45 12.76
CA VAL A 472 -42.58 1.36 13.87
C VAL A 472 -43.30 0.92 15.13
N GLU A 473 -42.53 0.82 16.21
CA GLU A 473 -43.04 0.56 17.55
C GLU A 473 -42.43 1.57 18.54
N VAL A 474 -43.22 2.06 19.49
CA VAL A 474 -42.76 3.02 20.51
C VAL A 474 -42.95 2.43 21.90
N ARG A 475 -41.85 2.30 22.64
CA ARG A 475 -41.73 1.66 23.95
C ARG A 475 -41.21 2.69 24.96
N GLY A 476 -42.09 3.58 25.40
CA GLY A 476 -41.70 4.73 26.22
C GLY A 476 -40.72 5.64 25.48
N ALA A 477 -39.49 5.75 25.96
CA ALA A 477 -38.45 6.58 25.36
C ALA A 477 -37.63 5.89 24.25
N LEU A 478 -37.83 4.58 24.03
CA LEU A 478 -37.28 3.82 22.91
C LEU A 478 -38.27 3.79 21.74
N ARG A 479 -37.78 4.04 20.52
CA ARG A 479 -38.52 3.76 19.28
C ARG A 479 -37.79 2.69 18.47
N VAL A 480 -38.48 1.63 18.07
CA VAL A 480 -37.95 0.59 17.18
C VAL A 480 -38.47 0.88 15.77
N VAL A 481 -37.56 0.92 14.79
CA VAL A 481 -37.88 1.12 13.38
C VAL A 481 -37.35 -0.06 12.58
N ARG A 482 -38.25 -0.77 11.90
CA ARG A 482 -37.96 -2.01 11.17
C ARG A 482 -38.05 -1.77 9.67
N LEU A 483 -37.06 -2.25 8.93
CA LEU A 483 -36.95 -2.18 7.48
C LEU A 483 -36.68 -3.58 6.91
N ALA A 484 -37.12 -3.86 5.68
CA ALA A 484 -36.81 -5.11 5.00
C ALA A 484 -35.47 -5.02 4.24
N ARG A 485 -34.61 -6.03 4.37
CA ARG A 485 -33.22 -6.03 3.84
C ARG A 485 -33.10 -5.88 2.33
N GLY A 486 -34.09 -6.34 1.59
CA GLY A 486 -34.20 -6.21 0.13
C GLY A 486 -35.30 -5.24 -0.31
N GLU A 487 -35.74 -4.31 0.54
CA GLU A 487 -36.73 -3.30 0.17
C GLU A 487 -36.08 -2.18 -0.69
N PRO A 488 -36.50 -1.98 -1.96
CA PRO A 488 -35.98 -0.90 -2.78
C PRO A 488 -36.21 0.47 -2.11
N PRO A 489 -35.26 1.42 -2.19
CA PRO A 489 -34.18 1.51 -3.17
C PRO A 489 -32.81 0.97 -2.71
N LEU A 490 -32.72 0.28 -1.55
CA LEU A 490 -31.45 -0.19 -1.01
C LEU A 490 -31.31 -1.71 -1.15
N LEU A 491 -30.09 -2.15 -1.43
CA LEU A 491 -29.67 -3.53 -1.27
C LEU A 491 -28.52 -3.48 -0.27
N TRP A 492 -28.77 -3.91 0.97
CA TRP A 492 -27.71 -3.99 1.96
C TRP A 492 -26.78 -5.17 1.66
N PRO A 493 -25.49 -5.08 2.00
CA PRO A 493 -24.62 -6.25 2.05
C PRO A 493 -25.30 -7.34 2.90
N PRO A 494 -25.13 -8.64 2.57
CA PRO A 494 -25.64 -9.70 3.44
C PRO A 494 -25.06 -9.53 4.85
N TYR A 495 -23.74 -9.34 4.95
CA TYR A 495 -22.93 -8.85 6.07
C TYR A 495 -21.70 -8.15 5.48
N GLY A 496 -21.01 -7.26 6.21
CA GLY A 496 -19.93 -6.44 5.65
C GLY A 496 -18.81 -6.10 6.63
N GLU A 497 -17.57 -6.19 6.15
CA GLU A 497 -16.34 -5.74 6.80
C GLU A 497 -16.25 -4.20 6.85
N GLU A 498 -17.25 -3.50 7.39
CA GLU A 498 -17.06 -2.09 7.72
C GLU A 498 -16.06 -1.97 8.88
N GLN A 499 -15.09 -1.06 8.73
CA GLN A 499 -14.17 -0.74 9.82
C GLN A 499 -14.97 -0.06 10.93
N ALA A 500 -15.17 -0.78 12.05
CA ALA A 500 -15.93 -0.29 13.19
C ALA A 500 -15.44 1.09 13.64
N GLU A 501 -16.31 2.10 13.59
CA GLU A 501 -15.96 3.45 14.01
C GLU A 501 -16.08 3.55 15.53
N LEU A 502 -15.08 4.15 16.19
CA LEU A 502 -15.18 4.41 17.62
C LEU A 502 -16.45 5.24 17.96
N LEU A 503 -16.80 6.20 17.10
CA LEU A 503 -17.93 7.11 17.27
C LEU A 503 -18.63 7.37 15.94
N SER A 504 -19.67 6.59 15.66
CA SER A 504 -20.53 6.80 14.51
C SER A 504 -21.37 8.06 14.66
N ARG A 505 -21.42 8.86 13.58
CA ARG A 505 -22.28 10.05 13.44
C ARG A 505 -23.26 9.91 12.28
N ALA A 506 -23.38 8.71 11.70
CA ALA A 506 -24.02 8.49 10.41
C ALA A 506 -25.50 8.91 10.39
N LEU A 507 -26.23 8.73 11.49
CA LEU A 507 -27.69 8.92 11.58
C LEU A 507 -28.10 9.95 12.65
N VAL A 508 -29.20 10.66 12.43
CA VAL A 508 -29.89 11.50 13.43
C VAL A 508 -31.38 11.19 13.46
N ALA A 509 -31.97 11.17 14.65
CA ALA A 509 -33.42 11.11 14.85
C ALA A 509 -33.96 12.51 15.15
N ARG A 510 -34.75 13.06 14.24
CA ARG A 510 -35.36 14.39 14.31
C ARG A 510 -36.50 14.43 15.34
N ALA A 511 -36.92 15.64 15.70
CA ALA A 511 -37.94 15.87 16.73
C ALA A 511 -39.33 15.34 16.33
N ASP A 512 -39.65 15.34 15.02
CA ASP A 512 -40.86 14.77 14.42
C ASP A 512 -40.84 13.23 14.28
N GLY A 513 -39.71 12.59 14.60
CA GLY A 513 -39.50 11.16 14.43
C GLY A 513 -38.95 10.74 13.07
N ALA A 514 -38.66 11.67 12.14
CA ALA A 514 -37.89 11.33 10.95
C ALA A 514 -36.45 10.91 11.34
N ILE A 515 -35.87 9.96 10.62
CA ILE A 515 -34.45 9.63 10.70
C ILE A 515 -33.79 10.12 9.43
N GLU A 516 -32.61 10.74 9.53
CA GLU A 516 -31.84 11.20 8.37
C GLU A 516 -30.37 10.82 8.54
N GLY A 517 -29.68 10.52 7.43
CA GLY A 517 -28.26 10.23 7.49
C GLY A 517 -27.74 9.37 6.37
N TRP A 518 -26.74 8.57 6.71
CA TRP A 518 -25.97 7.73 5.81
C TRP A 518 -26.16 6.26 6.18
N LEU A 519 -26.34 5.40 5.17
CA LEU A 519 -26.31 3.95 5.31
C LEU A 519 -25.42 3.36 4.22
N PRO A 520 -24.66 2.29 4.51
CA PRO A 520 -23.91 1.55 3.48
C PRO A 520 -24.87 0.89 2.48
N VAL A 521 -24.47 0.79 1.22
CA VAL A 521 -25.24 0.17 0.13
C VAL A 521 -24.37 -0.64 -0.81
N HIS A 522 -24.78 -1.87 -1.09
CA HIS A 522 -24.09 -2.71 -2.06
C HIS A 522 -24.45 -2.36 -3.51
N GLY A 523 -23.52 -2.60 -4.42
CA GLY A 523 -23.72 -2.54 -5.87
C GLY A 523 -23.71 -1.14 -6.50
N TYR A 524 -23.45 -0.08 -5.74
CA TYR A 524 -23.28 1.28 -6.27
C TYR A 524 -21.81 1.67 -6.31
N ALA A 525 -21.41 2.47 -7.31
CA ALA A 525 -20.04 2.93 -7.46
C ALA A 525 -19.57 3.81 -6.28
N ALA A 526 -20.50 4.51 -5.62
CA ALA A 526 -20.24 5.33 -4.44
C ALA A 526 -21.09 4.88 -3.25
N ASP A 527 -20.39 4.63 -2.14
CA ASP A 527 -20.88 4.28 -0.81
C ASP A 527 -20.26 5.32 0.15
N PRO A 528 -20.96 5.85 1.19
CA PRO A 528 -22.32 5.56 1.66
C PRO A 528 -23.45 6.29 0.91
N ALA A 529 -24.70 5.83 1.09
CA ALA A 529 -25.90 6.46 0.52
C ALA A 529 -26.65 7.38 1.49
N PRO A 530 -27.09 8.58 1.05
CA PRO A 530 -27.93 9.47 1.84
C PRO A 530 -29.39 9.00 1.87
N ILE A 531 -30.00 8.98 3.06
CA ILE A 531 -31.36 8.47 3.31
C ILE A 531 -32.17 9.37 4.24
N THR A 532 -33.51 9.28 4.11
CA THR A 532 -34.49 9.66 5.13
C THR A 532 -35.40 8.46 5.38
N ILE A 533 -35.70 8.17 6.65
CA ILE A 533 -36.80 7.29 7.04
C ILE A 533 -37.86 8.17 7.71
N ASP A 534 -39.10 8.12 7.25
CA ASP A 534 -40.17 8.98 7.79
C ASP A 534 -40.64 8.52 9.20
N PRO A 535 -41.52 9.29 9.88
CA PRO A 535 -42.06 8.88 11.18
C PRO A 535 -42.81 7.53 11.17
N ALA A 536 -43.28 7.07 10.01
CA ALA A 536 -43.94 5.78 9.79
C ALA A 536 -42.98 4.64 9.38
N GLY A 537 -41.66 4.89 9.37
CA GLY A 537 -40.66 3.86 9.08
C GLY A 537 -40.47 3.56 7.59
N ARG A 538 -40.96 4.41 6.69
CA ARG A 538 -40.76 4.25 5.25
C ARG A 538 -39.46 4.91 4.81
N LEU A 539 -38.60 4.15 4.15
CA LEU A 539 -37.28 4.61 3.71
C LEU A 539 -37.33 5.26 2.32
N ARG A 540 -36.60 6.37 2.18
CA ARG A 540 -36.32 7.06 0.92
C ARG A 540 -34.83 7.37 0.81
N ARG A 541 -34.19 6.93 -0.29
CA ARG A 541 -32.84 7.36 -0.67
C ARG A 541 -32.90 8.71 -1.37
N HIS A 542 -31.96 9.61 -1.06
CA HIS A 542 -31.78 10.87 -1.79
C HIS A 542 -30.92 10.69 -3.04
N ALA A 543 -31.09 11.57 -4.02
CA ALA A 543 -30.24 11.58 -5.20
C ALA A 543 -28.81 12.01 -4.84
N VAL A 544 -27.83 11.21 -5.24
CA VAL A 544 -26.41 11.58 -5.23
C VAL A 544 -26.04 12.31 -6.52
N PRO A 545 -24.90 13.03 -6.60
CA PRO A 545 -24.43 13.63 -7.84
C PRO A 545 -24.34 12.59 -8.97
N ALA A 546 -24.72 12.97 -10.18
CA ALA A 546 -24.66 12.08 -11.33
C ALA A 546 -23.22 11.58 -11.54
N ARG A 547 -23.05 10.27 -11.74
CA ARG A 547 -21.74 9.59 -11.84
C ARG A 547 -20.85 9.77 -10.60
N ALA A 548 -21.43 9.91 -9.41
CA ALA A 548 -20.67 9.80 -8.15
C ALA A 548 -19.93 8.44 -8.10
N ARG A 549 -18.62 8.52 -7.89
CA ARG A 549 -17.67 7.39 -7.81
C ARG A 549 -17.17 7.17 -6.39
N SER A 550 -17.17 8.19 -5.54
CA SER A 550 -16.90 8.03 -4.11
C SER A 550 -17.68 9.07 -3.33
N ILE A 551 -18.10 8.71 -2.12
CA ILE A 551 -18.65 9.61 -1.11
C ILE A 551 -17.89 9.33 0.18
N ALA A 552 -17.57 10.37 0.94
CA ALA A 552 -17.17 10.21 2.34
C ALA A 552 -17.98 11.20 3.17
N ALA A 553 -18.55 10.69 4.25
CA ALA A 553 -19.55 11.36 5.05
C ALA A 553 -19.12 11.42 6.51
N SER A 554 -19.58 12.45 7.23
CA SER A 554 -19.42 12.56 8.68
C SER A 554 -20.49 13.48 9.24
N GLY A 555 -21.44 12.90 9.99
CA GLY A 555 -22.57 13.65 10.52
C GLY A 555 -23.42 14.30 9.42
N PRO A 556 -23.67 15.63 9.48
CA PRO A 556 -24.43 16.32 8.44
C PRO A 556 -23.65 16.53 7.14
N PHE A 557 -22.33 16.35 7.16
CA PHE A 557 -21.43 16.69 6.06
C PHE A 557 -21.12 15.47 5.19
N ALA A 558 -20.95 15.69 3.88
CA ALA A 558 -20.24 14.75 3.02
C ALA A 558 -19.65 15.44 1.80
N LEU A 559 -18.58 14.85 1.27
CA LEU A 559 -18.01 15.21 -0.02
C LEU A 559 -18.21 14.02 -0.98
N ALA A 560 -18.42 14.31 -2.26
CA ALA A 560 -18.59 13.32 -3.31
C ALA A 560 -17.68 13.66 -4.49
N GLU A 561 -16.96 12.68 -5.00
CA GLU A 561 -16.18 12.76 -6.25
C GLU A 561 -16.95 12.05 -7.36
N THR A 562 -17.08 12.68 -8.53
CA THR A 562 -17.63 12.02 -9.73
C THR A 562 -16.55 11.35 -10.57
N GLU A 563 -16.94 10.46 -11.49
CA GLU A 563 -16.04 9.87 -12.50
C GLU A 563 -15.28 10.92 -13.34
N ASP A 564 -15.85 12.12 -13.51
CA ASP A 564 -15.21 13.24 -14.20
C ASP A 564 -14.15 13.95 -13.34
N GLY A 565 -14.09 13.68 -12.03
CA GLY A 565 -13.27 14.37 -11.05
C GLY A 565 -13.89 15.68 -10.55
N GLU A 566 -15.21 15.87 -10.75
CA GLU A 566 -15.92 17.01 -10.17
C GLU A 566 -16.30 16.71 -8.72
N LEU A 567 -16.05 17.67 -7.82
CA LEU A 567 -16.40 17.55 -6.41
C LEU A 567 -17.74 18.23 -6.11
N PHE A 568 -18.53 17.58 -5.27
CA PHE A 568 -19.79 18.10 -4.72
C PHE A 568 -19.79 17.91 -3.21
N GLU A 569 -20.26 18.89 -2.45
CA GLU A 569 -20.43 18.78 -1.01
C GLU A 569 -21.90 18.85 -0.62
N THR A 570 -22.22 18.31 0.56
CA THR A 570 -23.47 18.53 1.28
C THR A 570 -23.17 18.89 2.73
N ILE A 571 -24.05 19.67 3.32
CA ILE A 571 -24.06 20.03 4.76
C ILE A 571 -25.40 19.64 5.42
N ASP A 572 -26.22 18.87 4.71
CA ASP A 572 -27.58 18.48 5.08
C ASP A 572 -27.88 16.99 4.79
N ARG A 573 -26.89 16.12 5.03
CA ARG A 573 -27.03 14.64 4.89
C ARG A 573 -27.43 14.20 3.48
N GLY A 574 -26.91 14.89 2.46
CA GLY A 574 -27.13 14.57 1.06
C GLY A 574 -28.52 14.97 0.53
N GLN A 575 -29.31 15.76 1.25
CA GLN A 575 -30.56 16.32 0.73
C GLN A 575 -30.29 17.30 -0.42
N ARG A 576 -29.21 18.08 -0.34
CA ARG A 576 -28.74 18.97 -1.41
C ARG A 576 -27.24 18.84 -1.59
N TRP A 577 -26.83 18.83 -2.85
CA TRP A 577 -25.43 18.80 -3.27
C TRP A 577 -25.05 20.09 -3.97
N ALA A 578 -24.00 20.73 -3.49
CA ALA A 578 -23.41 21.93 -4.09
C ALA A 578 -22.08 21.57 -4.74
N ARG A 579 -21.90 21.94 -6.02
CA ARG A 579 -20.62 21.77 -6.70
C ARG A 579 -19.56 22.68 -6.07
N VAL A 580 -18.39 22.13 -5.76
CA VAL A 580 -17.25 22.87 -5.20
C VAL A 580 -16.07 22.86 -6.16
N ALA A 581 -15.13 23.80 -5.97
CA ALA A 581 -13.88 23.80 -6.73
C ALA A 581 -13.05 22.56 -6.34
N PRO A 582 -12.39 21.87 -7.28
CA PRO A 582 -11.44 20.80 -6.96
C PRO A 582 -10.18 21.38 -6.28
N PRO A 583 -9.30 20.54 -5.68
CA PRO A 583 -7.97 20.98 -5.29
C PRO A 583 -7.20 21.56 -6.50
N PRO A 584 -6.23 22.46 -6.27
CA PRO A 584 -5.28 22.92 -7.28
C PRO A 584 -4.68 21.75 -8.08
N GLY A 585 -4.42 21.98 -9.37
CA GLY A 585 -4.10 20.91 -10.33
C GLY A 585 -5.31 20.23 -10.97
N GLY A 586 -6.49 20.22 -10.32
CA GLY A 586 -7.69 19.60 -10.88
C GLY A 586 -7.61 18.09 -11.11
N GLY A 587 -6.64 17.43 -10.47
CA GLY A 587 -6.49 15.97 -10.49
C GLY A 587 -7.59 15.27 -9.69
N ALA A 588 -7.93 14.05 -10.09
CA ALA A 588 -8.81 13.17 -9.33
C ALA A 588 -8.13 12.81 -8.01
N ALA A 589 -8.66 13.34 -6.91
CA ALA A 589 -8.07 13.21 -5.59
C ALA A 589 -8.92 12.21 -4.80
N ARG A 590 -8.38 11.00 -4.58
CA ARG A 590 -9.08 9.95 -3.86
C ARG A 590 -9.54 10.47 -2.51
N LEU A 591 -10.85 10.48 -2.34
CA LEU A 591 -11.51 10.82 -1.10
C LEU A 591 -11.29 9.68 -0.10
N ASN A 592 -10.73 10.00 1.07
CA ASN A 592 -10.36 9.00 2.07
C ASN A 592 -11.29 9.03 3.29
N ALA A 593 -11.37 10.17 3.98
CA ALA A 593 -12.14 10.36 5.21
C ALA A 593 -12.59 11.82 5.33
N CYS A 594 -13.66 12.06 6.08
CA CYS A 594 -14.15 13.40 6.39
C CYS A 594 -14.52 13.51 7.88
N SER A 595 -14.49 14.73 8.40
CA SER A 595 -15.00 15.12 9.71
C SER A 595 -15.80 16.42 9.60
N ALA A 596 -16.32 16.92 10.71
CA ALA A 596 -16.89 18.26 10.76
C ALA A 596 -15.86 19.37 10.44
N VAL A 597 -14.55 19.08 10.53
CA VAL A 597 -13.47 20.01 10.14
C VAL A 597 -13.26 20.06 8.62
N GLY A 598 -13.47 18.96 7.88
CA GLY A 598 -13.10 18.90 6.47
C GLY A 598 -13.03 17.49 5.88
N CYS A 599 -12.27 17.32 4.78
CA CYS A 599 -12.04 16.01 4.13
C CYS A 599 -10.60 15.82 3.65
N SER A 600 -10.10 14.59 3.74
CA SER A 600 -8.83 14.14 3.19
C SER A 600 -8.99 13.68 1.75
N LEU A 601 -8.16 14.21 0.85
CA LEU A 601 -8.25 14.11 -0.60
C LEU A 601 -6.85 13.80 -1.16
N GLY A 602 -6.43 12.53 -1.05
CA GLY A 602 -5.07 12.11 -1.44
C GLY A 602 -3.98 12.88 -0.67
N THR A 603 -3.20 13.70 -1.38
CA THR A 603 -2.14 14.54 -0.81
C THR A 603 -2.62 15.90 -0.28
N PHE A 604 -3.94 16.13 -0.30
CA PHE A 604 -4.56 17.38 0.14
C PHE A 604 -5.48 17.17 1.34
N LEU A 605 -5.59 18.21 2.15
CA LEU A 605 -6.65 18.39 3.13
C LEU A 605 -7.54 19.53 2.65
N ARG A 606 -8.84 19.30 2.60
CA ARG A 606 -9.85 20.34 2.44
C ARG A 606 -10.36 20.73 3.82
N LEU A 607 -10.06 21.94 4.27
CA LEU A 607 -10.53 22.49 5.53
C LEU A 607 -11.79 23.32 5.27
N GLY A 608 -12.87 23.06 6.03
CA GLY A 608 -14.14 23.78 5.96
C GLY A 608 -15.07 23.32 4.82
N TRP A 609 -16.28 23.90 4.82
CA TRP A 609 -17.39 23.54 3.95
C TRP A 609 -17.95 24.82 3.28
N ALA A 610 -17.89 24.91 1.95
CA ALA A 610 -18.08 26.18 1.23
C ALA A 610 -19.54 26.66 1.18
N SER A 611 -20.48 25.72 1.31
CA SER A 611 -21.94 25.92 1.33
C SER A 611 -22.46 26.29 2.72
N ALA A 612 -21.61 26.24 3.75
CA ALA A 612 -22.00 26.56 5.10
C ALA A 612 -22.30 28.07 5.24
N PRO A 613 -23.43 28.45 5.86
CA PRO A 613 -23.78 29.86 6.03
C PRO A 613 -22.74 30.56 6.91
N ARG A 614 -22.23 31.71 6.48
CA ARG A 614 -21.25 32.52 7.23
C ARG A 614 -21.83 32.92 8.60
N SER A 615 -21.39 32.24 9.65
CA SER A 615 -21.72 32.57 11.03
C SER A 615 -21.06 33.89 11.45
N GLY A 616 -21.86 34.88 11.87
CA GLY A 616 -21.36 35.98 12.71
C GLY A 616 -20.96 37.30 12.02
N GLY A 617 -21.27 37.51 10.74
CA GLY A 617 -21.09 38.82 10.08
C GLY A 617 -22.18 39.84 10.47
N GLY A 618 -22.25 40.27 11.73
CA GLY A 618 -23.28 41.16 12.30
C GLY A 618 -23.28 42.62 11.82
N GLY A 619 -23.02 42.88 10.54
CA GLY A 619 -23.12 44.20 9.92
C GLY A 619 -24.57 44.55 9.59
N ALA A 620 -25.25 45.27 10.49
CA ALA A 620 -26.56 45.83 10.20
C ALA A 620 -26.48 46.88 9.08
N GLY A 621 -27.49 46.93 8.19
CA GLY A 621 -27.69 48.07 7.29
C GLY A 621 -27.22 47.95 5.83
N GLY A 622 -27.01 46.75 5.29
CA GLY A 622 -26.67 46.55 3.88
C GLY A 622 -27.65 45.62 3.15
N ALA A 623 -28.75 46.15 2.59
CA ALA A 623 -29.68 45.34 1.79
C ALA A 623 -28.94 44.69 0.61
N PRO A 624 -28.96 43.35 0.46
CA PRO A 624 -28.22 42.68 -0.59
C PRO A 624 -28.85 43.00 -1.94
N ARG A 625 -28.21 43.89 -2.71
CA ARG A 625 -28.50 44.06 -4.15
C ARG A 625 -28.41 42.68 -4.80
N ARG A 626 -29.56 42.12 -5.19
CA ARG A 626 -29.65 40.94 -6.05
C ARG A 626 -28.85 41.22 -7.32
N ARG A 627 -27.59 40.78 -7.37
CA ARG A 627 -26.90 40.61 -8.65
C ARG A 627 -27.67 39.53 -9.40
N PRO A 628 -28.18 39.80 -10.62
CA PRO A 628 -28.84 38.77 -11.40
C PRO A 628 -27.85 37.62 -11.59
N ALA A 629 -28.34 36.38 -11.45
CA ALA A 629 -27.52 35.21 -11.69
C ALA A 629 -26.94 35.31 -13.10
N ARG A 630 -25.62 35.48 -13.21
CA ARG A 630 -24.94 35.30 -14.49
C ARG A 630 -25.15 33.84 -14.86
N SER A 631 -26.06 33.61 -15.81
CA SER A 631 -26.14 32.33 -16.51
C SER A 631 -24.77 32.07 -17.11
N TRP A 632 -24.00 31.18 -16.49
CA TRP A 632 -22.77 30.68 -17.06
C TRP A 632 -23.15 29.92 -18.32
N ARG A 633 -23.15 30.61 -19.47
CA ARG A 633 -23.25 29.96 -20.77
C ARG A 633 -22.12 28.95 -20.82
N SER A 634 -22.48 27.68 -20.93
CA SER A 634 -21.56 26.58 -21.10
C SER A 634 -20.60 26.93 -22.23
N ALA A 635 -19.32 27.15 -21.90
CA ALA A 635 -18.29 27.22 -22.91
C ALA A 635 -18.35 25.92 -23.73
N PRO A 636 -18.18 25.96 -25.07
CA PRO A 636 -18.21 24.76 -25.88
C PRO A 636 -17.22 23.76 -25.31
N ARG A 637 -17.74 22.58 -24.96
CA ARG A 637 -17.04 21.51 -24.26
C ARG A 637 -15.89 21.05 -25.15
N ALA A 638 -14.70 21.60 -24.94
CA ALA A 638 -13.49 21.13 -25.61
C ALA A 638 -13.41 19.62 -25.36
N ALA A 639 -13.34 18.83 -26.43
CA ALA A 639 -13.25 17.39 -26.34
C ALA A 639 -11.99 17.06 -25.53
N ARG A 640 -12.17 16.69 -24.26
CA ARG A 640 -11.07 16.14 -23.48
C ARG A 640 -10.70 14.82 -24.15
N PRO A 641 -9.39 14.53 -24.33
CA PRO A 641 -8.97 13.24 -24.82
C PRO A 641 -9.58 12.17 -23.93
N ASP A 642 -10.04 11.09 -24.56
CA ASP A 642 -10.67 10.00 -23.84
C ASP A 642 -9.74 9.54 -22.72
N ARG A 643 -10.29 9.38 -21.50
CA ARG A 643 -9.47 9.04 -20.34
C ARG A 643 -9.21 7.54 -20.39
N ASP A 644 -8.23 7.17 -21.22
CA ASP A 644 -7.56 5.88 -21.16
C ASP A 644 -7.34 5.54 -19.67
N ARG A 645 -7.94 4.43 -19.23
CA ARG A 645 -7.76 3.90 -17.88
C ARG A 645 -6.27 3.79 -17.66
N SER A 646 -5.70 4.66 -16.81
CA SER A 646 -4.27 4.91 -16.62
C SER A 646 -3.44 3.68 -17.01
N ALA A 647 -3.05 3.63 -18.29
CA ALA A 647 -2.56 2.40 -18.88
C ALA A 647 -1.34 1.99 -18.06
N ARG A 648 -1.26 0.71 -17.65
CA ARG A 648 -0.04 0.21 -17.00
C ARG A 648 1.11 0.62 -17.92
N PRO A 649 2.09 1.42 -17.44
CA PRO A 649 3.12 1.97 -18.32
C PRO A 649 3.70 0.83 -19.15
N PRO A 650 3.85 1.01 -20.48
CA PRO A 650 4.34 -0.04 -21.35
C PRO A 650 5.65 -0.56 -20.76
N ALA A 651 5.78 -1.89 -20.67
CA ALA A 651 6.99 -2.51 -20.16
C ALA A 651 8.20 -1.95 -20.92
N PRO A 652 9.33 -1.63 -20.24
CA PRO A 652 10.49 -1.10 -20.91
C PRO A 652 10.94 -2.08 -22.01
N PRO A 653 11.46 -1.57 -23.13
CA PRO A 653 11.89 -2.43 -24.23
C PRO A 653 13.03 -3.35 -23.76
N PRO A 654 13.05 -4.63 -24.17
CA PRO A 654 14.11 -5.55 -23.80
C PRO A 654 15.47 -5.06 -24.32
N LEU A 655 16.48 -5.16 -23.44
CA LEU A 655 17.88 -4.75 -23.67
C LEU A 655 18.58 -5.69 -24.66
N ALA A 656 18.29 -6.98 -24.55
CA ALA A 656 18.73 -8.01 -25.48
C ALA A 656 17.52 -8.73 -26.10
N ARG A 657 17.55 -8.96 -27.41
CA ARG A 657 16.43 -9.59 -28.14
C ARG A 657 16.87 -10.85 -28.85
N LEU A 658 16.10 -11.94 -28.70
CA LEU A 658 16.36 -13.18 -29.44
C LEU A 658 15.73 -13.11 -30.84
N ALA A 659 16.54 -13.40 -31.86
CA ALA A 659 16.08 -13.62 -33.22
C ALA A 659 15.76 -15.11 -33.41
N CYS A 660 14.54 -15.50 -33.07
CA CYS A 660 14.02 -16.87 -33.20
C CYS A 660 13.14 -17.04 -34.44
N SER A 661 12.96 -18.27 -34.89
CA SER A 661 12.15 -18.67 -36.05
C SER A 661 11.62 -20.08 -35.84
N PHE A 662 10.47 -20.44 -36.41
CA PHE A 662 9.98 -21.82 -36.37
C PHE A 662 10.87 -22.72 -37.23
N ALA A 663 11.25 -23.90 -36.73
CA ALA A 663 12.19 -24.81 -37.40
C ALA A 663 11.56 -25.68 -38.51
N GLY A 664 10.30 -25.41 -38.89
CA GLY A 664 9.56 -26.13 -39.93
C GLY A 664 8.20 -25.48 -40.21
N PRO A 665 7.40 -26.04 -41.14
CA PRO A 665 6.04 -25.58 -41.42
C PRO A 665 5.17 -25.67 -40.16
N LEU A 666 4.34 -24.64 -39.92
CA LEU A 666 3.49 -24.54 -38.72
C LEU A 666 2.57 -25.76 -38.53
N ASP A 667 2.09 -26.35 -39.63
CA ASP A 667 1.19 -27.50 -39.62
C ASP A 667 1.91 -28.83 -39.36
N ALA A 668 3.20 -28.92 -39.69
CA ALA A 668 4.00 -30.15 -39.61
C ALA A 668 4.55 -30.45 -38.21
N ALA A 669 4.49 -29.48 -37.29
CA ALA A 669 5.04 -29.57 -35.93
C ALA A 669 4.02 -30.04 -34.87
N ARG A 670 2.87 -30.60 -35.27
CA ARG A 670 2.00 -31.30 -34.31
C ARG A 670 2.64 -32.64 -33.97
N VAL A 671 2.86 -32.91 -32.68
CA VAL A 671 3.24 -34.24 -32.20
C VAL A 671 2.13 -35.21 -32.62
N PRO A 672 2.40 -36.33 -33.30
CA PRO A 672 1.33 -37.23 -33.77
C PRO A 672 0.45 -37.78 -32.65
N GLU A 673 0.99 -37.87 -31.43
CA GLU A 673 0.29 -38.28 -30.21
C GLU A 673 -0.58 -37.17 -29.59
N SER A 674 -0.45 -35.90 -30.03
CA SER A 674 -1.45 -34.84 -29.75
C SER A 674 -2.64 -34.89 -30.72
N SER A 675 -3.00 -36.11 -31.14
CA SER A 675 -4.14 -36.44 -32.00
C SER A 675 -5.47 -36.21 -31.27
N GLY A 676 -5.82 -34.95 -31.10
CA GLY A 676 -7.16 -34.51 -30.71
C GLY A 676 -7.19 -33.12 -30.08
N PHE A 677 -8.11 -32.29 -30.55
CA PHE A 677 -8.87 -31.39 -29.67
C PHE A 677 -9.92 -32.20 -28.86
N GLY A 678 -9.54 -33.41 -28.44
CA GLY A 678 -10.24 -34.11 -27.39
C GLY A 678 -9.76 -33.50 -26.08
N ALA A 679 -10.66 -32.85 -25.34
CA ALA A 679 -10.48 -32.81 -23.91
C ALA A 679 -10.26 -34.25 -23.45
N VAL A 680 -9.15 -34.54 -22.78
CA VAL A 680 -9.05 -35.78 -22.01
C VAL A 680 -10.27 -35.78 -21.10
N ALA A 681 -11.15 -36.77 -21.21
CA ALA A 681 -12.43 -36.81 -20.51
C ALA A 681 -12.28 -37.11 -19.00
N ALA A 682 -11.18 -36.67 -18.39
CA ALA A 682 -11.22 -36.21 -17.02
C ALA A 682 -12.17 -35.00 -17.00
N PRO A 683 -13.37 -35.09 -16.40
CA PRO A 683 -14.20 -33.91 -16.24
C PRO A 683 -13.36 -32.85 -15.50
N PRO A 684 -13.35 -31.57 -15.93
CA PRO A 684 -12.67 -30.54 -15.17
C PRO A 684 -13.19 -30.61 -13.74
N SER A 685 -12.29 -30.86 -12.79
CA SER A 685 -12.64 -31.02 -11.38
C SER A 685 -13.24 -29.69 -10.93
N ARG A 686 -14.58 -29.63 -10.88
CA ARG A 686 -15.38 -28.38 -10.93
C ARG A 686 -15.15 -27.40 -9.76
N MET A 687 -14.21 -27.71 -8.88
CA MET A 687 -13.89 -26.96 -7.67
C MET A 687 -12.38 -26.95 -7.32
N ALA A 688 -11.48 -27.50 -8.14
CA ALA A 688 -10.05 -27.44 -7.82
C ALA A 688 -9.49 -26.01 -7.93
N GLY A 689 -8.80 -25.55 -6.89
CA GLY A 689 -8.06 -24.29 -6.91
C GLY A 689 -6.73 -24.48 -7.61
N THR A 690 -6.56 -23.88 -8.79
CA THR A 690 -5.30 -23.91 -9.53
C THR A 690 -4.36 -22.83 -9.05
N LEU A 691 -3.18 -23.23 -8.59
CA LEU A 691 -2.07 -22.37 -8.20
C LEU A 691 -1.00 -22.38 -9.30
N ARG A 692 -0.37 -21.22 -9.51
CA ARG A 692 0.82 -21.13 -10.37
C ARG A 692 2.02 -21.77 -9.67
N LEU A 693 2.87 -22.51 -10.38
CA LEU A 693 4.10 -23.10 -9.84
C LEU A 693 5.32 -22.30 -10.32
N GLY A 694 5.48 -21.08 -9.80
CA GLY A 694 6.49 -20.14 -10.27
C GLY A 694 6.40 -19.91 -11.79
N THR A 695 7.54 -19.85 -12.46
CA THR A 695 7.61 -19.94 -13.93
C THR A 695 7.55 -21.39 -14.45
N LEU A 696 7.49 -22.42 -13.60
CA LEU A 696 7.69 -23.82 -13.99
C LEU A 696 6.45 -24.50 -14.59
N GLY A 697 5.26 -24.19 -14.07
CA GLY A 697 4.01 -24.83 -14.48
C GLY A 697 2.84 -24.52 -13.54
N MET A 698 2.05 -25.54 -13.22
CA MET A 698 0.82 -25.42 -12.42
C MET A 698 0.73 -26.50 -11.33
N LEU A 699 0.00 -26.18 -10.27
CA LEU A 699 -0.38 -27.05 -9.16
C LEU A 699 -1.90 -26.96 -8.98
N ALA A 700 -2.62 -28.07 -9.02
CA ALA A 700 -4.03 -28.12 -8.64
C ALA A 700 -4.17 -28.67 -7.22
N LEU A 701 -4.83 -27.89 -6.36
CA LEU A 701 -5.28 -28.34 -5.05
C LEU A 701 -6.80 -28.57 -5.08
N PRO A 702 -7.32 -29.66 -4.51
CA PRO A 702 -8.76 -29.84 -4.36
C PRO A 702 -9.38 -28.70 -3.53
N SER A 703 -10.67 -28.44 -3.75
CA SER A 703 -11.44 -27.52 -2.91
C SER A 703 -11.50 -28.00 -1.47
N PHE A 704 -10.66 -27.42 -0.63
CA PHE A 704 -10.96 -27.34 0.79
C PHE A 704 -11.76 -26.07 1.01
N ASN A 705 -13.05 -26.22 1.29
CA ASN A 705 -13.82 -25.18 1.95
C ASN A 705 -13.37 -25.11 3.42
N VAL A 706 -12.13 -24.71 3.65
CA VAL A 706 -11.68 -24.30 4.98
C VAL A 706 -12.33 -22.95 5.23
N GLY A 707 -13.34 -22.92 6.10
CA GLY A 707 -13.90 -21.66 6.57
C GLY A 707 -12.77 -20.83 7.18
N GLN A 708 -12.56 -19.62 6.66
CA GLN A 708 -11.42 -18.77 7.01
C GLN A 708 -11.62 -18.04 8.35
N SER A 709 -12.60 -18.47 9.17
CA SER A 709 -12.90 -17.95 10.49
C SER A 709 -11.90 -18.49 11.53
N GLY A 710 -10.96 -17.62 11.94
CA GLY A 710 -9.87 -17.98 12.84
C GLY A 710 -10.28 -18.20 14.29
N SER A 711 -10.82 -19.39 14.62
CA SER A 711 -11.02 -19.84 16.01
C SER A 711 -10.43 -21.23 16.27
N VAL A 712 -9.10 -21.32 16.38
CA VAL A 712 -8.40 -22.53 16.86
C VAL A 712 -8.62 -22.66 18.36
N GLY A 713 -9.76 -23.20 18.78
CA GLY A 713 -10.12 -23.16 20.21
C GLY A 713 -11.39 -23.86 20.69
N GLN A 714 -12.07 -24.71 19.91
CA GLN A 714 -13.15 -25.53 20.49
C GLN A 714 -13.31 -26.90 19.83
N ALA A 715 -13.05 -27.95 20.60
CA ALA A 715 -13.27 -29.34 20.22
C ALA A 715 -14.76 -29.69 20.30
N GLY A 716 -15.53 -29.29 19.29
CA GLY A 716 -16.92 -29.69 19.06
C GLY A 716 -17.00 -30.73 17.96
N SER A 717 -17.49 -31.93 18.28
CA SER A 717 -17.53 -33.07 17.36
C SER A 717 -18.56 -32.89 16.24
N GLY A 718 -18.15 -32.35 15.09
CA GLY A 718 -18.88 -32.40 13.82
C GLY A 718 -17.96 -32.92 12.72
N SER A 719 -18.17 -34.15 12.26
CA SER A 719 -17.27 -34.81 11.30
C SER A 719 -17.45 -34.28 9.87
N LEU A 720 -16.65 -33.27 9.50
CA LEU A 720 -16.30 -33.05 8.10
C LEU A 720 -15.50 -34.26 7.57
N PRO A 721 -15.63 -34.62 6.28
CA PRO A 721 -14.82 -35.69 5.70
C PRO A 721 -13.34 -35.36 5.86
N SER A 722 -12.57 -36.25 6.48
CA SER A 722 -11.17 -36.01 6.78
C SER A 722 -10.36 -35.77 5.49
N PRO A 723 -9.42 -34.81 5.46
CA PRO A 723 -8.61 -34.49 4.27
C PRO A 723 -7.59 -35.59 3.89
N SER A 724 -7.70 -36.79 4.47
CA SER A 724 -6.79 -37.93 4.32
C SER A 724 -6.80 -38.61 2.94
N PHE A 725 -7.69 -38.21 2.03
CA PHE A 725 -7.82 -38.77 0.68
C PHE A 725 -7.68 -37.72 -0.44
N ALA A 726 -7.15 -36.55 -0.11
CA ALA A 726 -6.92 -35.49 -1.08
C ALA A 726 -5.48 -35.53 -1.61
N ASP A 727 -5.35 -35.60 -2.93
CA ASP A 727 -4.07 -35.50 -3.63
C ASP A 727 -3.91 -34.11 -4.27
N ALA A 728 -2.68 -33.61 -4.32
CA ALA A 728 -2.30 -32.52 -5.23
C ALA A 728 -1.86 -33.09 -6.57
N GLU A 729 -2.29 -32.47 -7.66
CA GLU A 729 -1.78 -32.74 -9.01
C GLU A 729 -0.83 -31.61 -9.44
N LEU A 730 0.38 -31.96 -9.86
CA LEU A 730 1.40 -31.02 -10.33
C LEU A 730 1.75 -31.33 -11.79
N ALA A 731 1.93 -30.27 -12.59
CA ALA A 731 2.44 -30.37 -13.96
C ALA A 731 3.44 -29.25 -14.25
N TRP A 732 4.66 -29.59 -14.66
CA TRP A 732 5.74 -28.61 -14.87
C TRP A 732 6.74 -29.05 -15.93
N ILE A 733 7.49 -28.08 -16.47
CA ILE A 733 8.68 -28.32 -17.28
C ILE A 733 9.91 -27.97 -16.43
N ALA A 734 10.94 -28.82 -16.46
CA ALA A 734 12.21 -28.56 -15.77
C ALA A 734 12.91 -27.31 -16.36
N PRO A 735 13.57 -26.47 -15.53
CA PRO A 735 14.20 -25.24 -16.03
C PRO A 735 15.18 -25.50 -17.17
N LEU A 736 15.04 -24.75 -18.26
CA LEU A 736 15.93 -24.82 -19.44
C LEU A 736 15.94 -26.18 -20.15
N ASP A 737 14.94 -27.05 -19.95
CA ASP A 737 14.80 -28.28 -20.72
C ASP A 737 14.38 -28.00 -22.17
N LEU A 738 15.33 -28.16 -23.09
CA LEU A 738 15.10 -28.06 -24.54
C LEU A 738 14.03 -29.02 -25.06
N ARG A 739 13.82 -30.19 -24.42
CA ARG A 739 12.76 -31.12 -24.82
C ARG A 739 11.38 -30.63 -24.39
N ALA A 740 11.32 -29.70 -23.43
CA ALA A 740 10.11 -29.23 -22.77
C ALA A 740 9.22 -30.39 -22.28
N GLU A 741 9.82 -31.38 -21.63
CA GLU A 741 9.10 -32.54 -21.11
C GLU A 741 8.18 -32.13 -19.96
N ILE A 742 6.86 -32.33 -20.13
CA ILE A 742 5.88 -32.05 -19.07
C ILE A 742 5.94 -33.20 -18.05
N HIS A 743 6.64 -32.96 -16.95
CA HIS A 743 6.60 -33.84 -15.79
C HIS A 743 5.27 -33.68 -15.06
N ARG A 744 4.76 -34.79 -14.52
CA ARG A 744 3.53 -34.84 -13.73
C ARG A 744 3.77 -35.62 -12.45
N ALA A 745 3.16 -35.16 -11.35
CA ALA A 745 3.18 -35.86 -10.08
C ALA A 745 1.84 -35.71 -9.37
N THR A 746 1.44 -36.78 -8.67
CA THR A 746 0.29 -36.81 -7.77
C THR A 746 0.84 -37.04 -6.36
N VAL A 747 0.60 -36.12 -5.44
CA VAL A 747 1.15 -36.18 -4.07
C VAL A 747 0.02 -36.15 -3.03
N PRO A 748 -0.12 -37.20 -2.19
CA PRO A 748 -1.09 -37.20 -1.10
C PRO A 748 -0.82 -36.08 -0.11
N LEU A 749 -1.80 -35.19 0.10
CA LEU A 749 -1.60 -34.00 0.93
C LEU A 749 -1.32 -34.31 2.39
N ALA A 750 -1.82 -35.46 2.88
CA ALA A 750 -1.49 -35.99 4.19
C ALA A 750 0.02 -36.24 4.38
N SER A 751 0.76 -36.51 3.31
CA SER A 751 2.23 -36.69 3.34
C SER A 751 3.00 -35.39 3.13
N ALA A 752 2.37 -34.36 2.57
CA ALA A 752 3.00 -33.10 2.15
C ALA A 752 3.01 -31.99 3.22
N GLY A 753 2.40 -32.22 4.39
CA GLY A 753 2.40 -31.27 5.51
C GLY A 753 1.49 -30.03 5.36
N LEU A 754 0.66 -29.96 4.31
CA LEU A 754 -0.10 -28.74 3.96
C LEU A 754 -1.16 -28.31 4.99
N LEU A 755 -1.46 -29.14 5.99
CA LEU A 755 -2.38 -28.81 7.08
C LEU A 755 -1.89 -27.65 7.98
N GLN A 756 -0.65 -27.18 7.80
CA GLN A 756 -0.05 -26.08 8.56
C GLN A 756 0.01 -24.74 7.81
N LEU A 757 -0.51 -24.66 6.57
CA LEU A 757 -0.54 -23.41 5.82
C LEU A 757 -1.46 -22.38 6.48
N ALA A 758 -0.91 -21.21 6.85
CA ALA A 758 -1.68 -20.15 7.50
C ALA A 758 -2.67 -19.44 6.55
N TYR A 759 -2.43 -19.50 5.24
CA TYR A 759 -3.31 -18.97 4.19
C TYR A 759 -3.17 -19.79 2.91
N ARG A 760 -4.14 -19.65 1.99
CA ARG A 760 -4.03 -20.19 0.62
C ARG A 760 -3.15 -19.27 -0.22
N PRO A 761 -1.93 -19.68 -0.64
CA PRO A 761 -1.14 -18.87 -1.57
C PRO A 761 -1.73 -18.99 -2.98
N TYR A 762 -1.67 -17.92 -3.79
CA TYR A 762 -2.08 -17.94 -5.21
C TYR A 762 -1.01 -18.56 -6.13
N GLU A 763 0.23 -18.60 -5.66
CA GLU A 763 1.41 -19.12 -6.36
C GLU A 763 2.27 -19.92 -5.37
N ALA A 764 2.80 -21.05 -5.82
CA ALA A 764 3.87 -21.80 -5.18
C ALA A 764 5.21 -21.19 -5.62
N PRO A 765 5.89 -20.38 -4.79
CA PRO A 765 7.07 -19.65 -5.23
C PRO A 765 8.28 -20.58 -5.37
N ILE A 766 9.08 -20.33 -6.41
CA ILE A 766 10.25 -21.12 -6.77
C ILE A 766 11.47 -20.20 -6.82
N GLY A 767 12.54 -20.61 -6.15
CA GLY A 767 13.88 -20.06 -6.35
C GLY A 767 14.69 -20.90 -7.33
N LEU A 768 15.83 -20.38 -7.77
CA LEU A 768 16.71 -21.05 -8.72
C LEU A 768 18.13 -21.19 -8.16
N VAL A 769 18.76 -22.34 -8.35
CA VAL A 769 20.16 -22.58 -7.99
C VAL A 769 20.94 -23.10 -9.20
N ILE A 770 22.13 -22.54 -9.46
CA ILE A 770 23.04 -23.05 -10.49
C ILE A 770 24.18 -23.86 -9.86
N ASP A 771 24.47 -25.06 -10.37
CA ASP A 771 25.59 -25.87 -9.90
C ASP A 771 26.93 -25.53 -10.56
N ARG A 772 28.00 -26.16 -10.09
CA ARG A 772 29.37 -25.98 -10.63
C ARG A 772 29.53 -26.39 -12.10
N ASP A 773 28.70 -27.30 -12.61
CA ASP A 773 28.72 -27.68 -14.03
C ASP A 773 28.03 -26.58 -14.88
N GLY A 774 27.09 -25.85 -14.28
CA GLY A 774 26.29 -24.80 -14.90
C GLY A 774 24.83 -25.18 -15.11
N ARG A 775 24.34 -26.23 -14.43
CA ARG A 775 22.95 -26.68 -14.51
C ARG A 775 22.09 -25.89 -13.55
N VAL A 776 20.91 -25.49 -13.99
CA VAL A 776 19.91 -24.83 -13.14
C VAL A 776 18.97 -25.88 -12.56
N ALA A 777 18.75 -25.83 -11.26
CA ALA A 777 17.74 -26.59 -10.54
C ALA A 777 16.82 -25.63 -9.77
N PRO A 778 15.52 -25.93 -9.65
CA PRO A 778 14.63 -25.14 -8.82
C PRO A 778 14.70 -25.55 -7.35
N VAL A 779 14.45 -24.61 -6.45
CA VAL A 779 14.30 -24.82 -5.00
C VAL A 779 12.97 -24.24 -4.53
N ALA A 780 12.38 -24.81 -3.49
CA ALA A 780 11.17 -24.23 -2.89
C ALA A 780 11.51 -22.89 -2.26
N ALA A 781 10.68 -21.88 -2.49
CA ALA A 781 10.84 -20.56 -1.91
C ALA A 781 9.53 -20.06 -1.27
N GLY A 782 9.64 -19.05 -0.42
CA GLY A 782 8.49 -18.41 0.23
C GLY A 782 8.71 -18.18 1.73
N PRO A 783 7.76 -17.50 2.40
CA PRO A 783 7.76 -17.40 3.85
C PRO A 783 7.42 -18.77 4.47
N ALA A 784 7.92 -19.03 5.68
CA ALA A 784 7.87 -20.36 6.29
C ALA A 784 6.44 -20.87 6.50
N GLU A 785 5.51 -19.97 6.82
CA GLU A 785 4.10 -20.22 7.11
C GLU A 785 3.21 -20.52 5.89
N ALA A 786 3.73 -20.35 4.66
CA ALA A 786 2.97 -20.57 3.42
C ALA A 786 3.73 -21.35 2.33
N CYS A 787 4.97 -21.74 2.62
CA CYS A 787 5.82 -22.41 1.65
C CYS A 787 5.46 -23.89 1.49
N LEU A 788 5.52 -24.36 0.25
CA LEU A 788 5.10 -25.70 -0.16
C LEU A 788 6.28 -26.69 -0.29
N ALA A 789 7.40 -26.47 0.41
CA ALA A 789 8.62 -27.28 0.24
C ALA A 789 8.38 -28.79 0.35
N GLY A 790 7.67 -29.26 1.38
CA GLY A 790 7.35 -30.68 1.54
C GLY A 790 6.58 -31.28 0.34
N LEU A 791 5.62 -30.54 -0.20
CA LEU A 791 4.88 -30.93 -1.41
C LEU A 791 5.79 -30.98 -2.65
N LEU A 792 6.61 -29.94 -2.85
CA LEU A 792 7.43 -29.77 -4.04
C LEU A 792 8.64 -30.71 -4.07
N GLU A 793 9.22 -31.01 -2.91
CA GLU A 793 10.27 -32.02 -2.74
C GLU A 793 9.70 -33.44 -2.91
N ALA A 794 8.51 -33.74 -2.37
CA ALA A 794 7.83 -35.03 -2.57
C ALA A 794 7.44 -35.26 -4.04
N ALA A 795 6.95 -34.22 -4.73
CA ALA A 795 6.70 -34.21 -6.17
C ALA A 795 8.00 -34.26 -7.01
N ARG A 796 9.17 -34.05 -6.39
CA ARG A 796 10.48 -33.86 -7.04
C ARG A 796 10.52 -32.73 -8.06
N VAL A 797 9.66 -31.73 -7.87
CA VAL A 797 9.75 -30.44 -8.58
C VAL A 797 11.04 -29.76 -8.17
N THR A 798 11.27 -29.63 -6.86
CA THR A 798 12.38 -28.86 -6.28
C THR A 798 13.46 -29.74 -5.69
N ARG A 799 14.71 -29.27 -5.76
CA ARG A 799 15.83 -29.88 -5.06
C ARG A 799 15.65 -29.69 -3.55
N PRO A 800 15.86 -30.73 -2.72
CA PRO A 800 15.70 -30.61 -1.29
C PRO A 800 16.74 -29.68 -0.68
N VAL A 801 16.25 -28.70 0.09
CA VAL A 801 17.06 -27.75 0.86
C VAL A 801 16.64 -27.68 2.33
N GLY A 802 15.88 -28.68 2.80
CA GLY A 802 15.45 -28.80 4.20
C GLY A 802 14.43 -27.74 4.63
N GLY A 803 13.75 -27.11 3.69
CA GLY A 803 12.85 -25.99 3.95
C GLY A 803 12.74 -25.05 2.75
N CYS A 804 12.63 -23.76 3.03
CA CYS A 804 12.16 -22.76 2.07
C CYS A 804 13.15 -21.62 1.92
N ALA A 805 13.67 -21.42 0.71
CA ALA A 805 14.55 -20.30 0.41
C ALA A 805 13.76 -18.97 0.51
N PRO A 806 14.39 -17.85 0.93
CA PRO A 806 13.66 -16.60 1.07
C PRO A 806 13.27 -16.06 -0.31
N GLN A 807 12.02 -15.65 -0.51
CA GLN A 807 11.53 -15.21 -1.81
C GLN A 807 11.86 -13.73 -2.10
N PRO A 808 12.28 -13.38 -3.35
CA PRO A 808 12.74 -14.28 -4.41
C PRO A 808 14.15 -14.82 -4.08
N ALA A 809 14.45 -16.06 -4.49
CA ALA A 809 15.73 -16.73 -4.19
C ALA A 809 16.49 -17.08 -5.48
N ILE A 810 17.75 -16.64 -5.57
CA ILE A 810 18.67 -17.03 -6.65
C ILE A 810 20.00 -17.40 -6.02
N GLY A 811 20.54 -18.58 -6.33
CA GLY A 811 21.71 -19.11 -5.65
C GLY A 811 22.66 -19.93 -6.49
N VAL A 812 23.72 -20.39 -5.84
CA VAL A 812 24.78 -21.23 -6.41
C VAL A 812 25.01 -22.44 -5.51
N ASP A 813 25.05 -23.64 -6.10
CA ASP A 813 25.38 -24.89 -5.45
C ASP A 813 26.88 -25.16 -5.57
N LEU A 814 27.58 -25.05 -4.44
CA LEU A 814 28.99 -25.36 -4.28
C LEU A 814 29.22 -26.86 -4.05
N GLY A 815 28.17 -27.68 -4.10
CA GLY A 815 28.18 -29.13 -3.99
C GLY A 815 27.81 -29.61 -2.59
N ASP A 816 28.55 -29.15 -1.59
CA ASP A 816 28.30 -29.45 -0.17
C ASP A 816 27.53 -28.34 0.55
N ARG A 817 27.38 -27.18 -0.09
CA ARG A 817 26.64 -26.00 0.39
C ARG A 817 25.98 -25.31 -0.79
N ALA A 818 24.75 -24.82 -0.64
CA ALA A 818 24.24 -23.78 -1.53
C ALA A 818 24.20 -22.43 -0.82
N VAL A 819 24.44 -21.35 -1.58
CA VAL A 819 24.41 -19.96 -1.13
C VAL A 819 23.39 -19.20 -1.97
N PHE A 820 22.48 -18.48 -1.33
CA PHE A 820 21.36 -17.78 -1.95
C PHE A 820 21.44 -16.28 -1.70
N LEU A 821 21.12 -15.49 -2.73
CA LEU A 821 20.75 -14.09 -2.63
C LEU A 821 19.22 -13.98 -2.62
N SER A 822 18.70 -13.19 -1.69
CA SER A 822 17.28 -12.84 -1.62
C SER A 822 17.08 -11.34 -1.41
N PRO A 823 16.66 -10.59 -2.45
CA PRO A 823 16.20 -9.22 -2.32
C PRO A 823 15.02 -9.10 -1.35
N ARG A 824 15.12 -8.20 -0.37
CA ARG A 824 14.08 -7.89 0.61
C ARG A 824 13.65 -6.43 0.53
N HIS A 825 12.60 -6.08 1.25
CA HIS A 825 12.13 -4.70 1.38
C HIS A 825 13.14 -3.79 2.11
N ASP A 826 13.97 -4.35 2.99
CA ASP A 826 14.97 -3.62 3.81
C ASP A 826 16.43 -3.78 3.33
N GLY A 827 16.76 -4.80 2.55
CA GLY A 827 18.11 -5.02 2.04
C GLY A 827 18.24 -6.18 1.05
N LEU A 828 19.46 -6.74 0.97
CA LEU A 828 19.75 -8.01 0.33
C LEU A 828 20.15 -9.01 1.41
N ALA A 829 19.43 -10.13 1.54
CA ALA A 829 19.82 -11.21 2.44
C ALA A 829 20.67 -12.24 1.70
N VAL A 830 21.78 -12.64 2.32
CA VAL A 830 22.62 -13.75 1.88
C VAL A 830 22.43 -14.90 2.86
N SER A 831 21.94 -16.03 2.34
CA SER A 831 21.64 -17.22 3.13
C SER A 831 22.40 -18.43 2.59
N SER A 832 22.57 -19.46 3.41
CA SER A 832 23.19 -20.72 2.98
C SER A 832 22.51 -21.93 3.58
N VAL A 833 22.71 -23.08 2.95
CA VAL A 833 22.25 -24.40 3.42
C VAL A 833 23.37 -25.41 3.26
N ASP A 834 23.55 -26.28 4.26
CA ASP A 834 24.46 -27.42 4.15
C ASP A 834 23.73 -28.58 3.45
N LEU A 835 24.33 -29.08 2.36
CA LEU A 835 23.76 -30.11 1.51
C LEU A 835 24.36 -31.50 1.75
N ARG A 836 25.33 -31.63 2.67
CA ARG A 836 26.02 -32.90 2.97
C ARG A 836 25.05 -33.95 3.51
N GLY A 837 24.08 -33.53 4.34
CA GLY A 837 23.03 -34.41 4.86
C GLY A 837 21.95 -34.80 3.84
N ALA A 838 21.71 -33.98 2.82
CA ALA A 838 20.64 -34.18 1.84
C ALA A 838 21.01 -35.15 0.68
N ARG A 839 22.28 -35.56 0.58
CA ARG A 839 22.80 -36.42 -0.51
C ARG A 839 22.79 -37.92 -0.21
N GLY A 840 22.61 -38.33 1.05
CA GLY A 840 22.35 -39.73 1.36
C GLY A 840 21.00 -40.13 0.79
N GLU A 841 20.89 -41.31 0.16
CA GLU A 841 19.57 -41.90 -0.13
C GLU A 841 18.77 -41.90 1.17
N ALA A 842 17.66 -41.16 1.21
CA ALA A 842 16.85 -40.99 2.41
C ALA A 842 16.52 -42.38 2.99
N PRO A 843 17.10 -42.76 4.14
CA PRO A 843 16.72 -44.01 4.77
C PRO A 843 15.24 -43.86 5.11
N LEU A 844 14.41 -44.83 4.70
CA LEU A 844 12.98 -44.84 5.02
C LEU A 844 12.83 -44.76 6.55
N ALA A 845 12.60 -43.55 7.04
CA ALA A 845 13.00 -43.19 8.39
C ALA A 845 12.04 -43.79 9.41
N ARG A 846 12.57 -44.52 10.39
CA ARG A 846 11.80 -44.93 11.56
C ARG A 846 11.35 -43.67 12.33
N PRO A 847 10.09 -43.54 12.80
CA PRO A 847 9.53 -42.27 13.28
C PRO A 847 10.07 -41.70 14.61
N GLY A 848 11.25 -42.10 15.09
CA GLY A 848 11.67 -41.89 16.49
C GLY A 848 13.02 -41.22 16.74
N GLY A 849 13.77 -40.83 15.71
CA GLY A 849 15.15 -40.33 15.89
C GLY A 849 15.64 -39.43 14.76
N GLY A 850 14.97 -38.28 14.57
CA GLY A 850 15.36 -37.30 13.56
C GLY A 850 16.41 -36.32 14.06
N ALA A 851 17.58 -36.29 13.41
CA ALA A 851 18.37 -35.06 13.39
C ALA A 851 17.54 -33.95 12.70
N PRO A 852 17.61 -32.69 13.15
CA PRO A 852 16.84 -31.62 12.51
C PRO A 852 17.21 -31.50 11.02
N PRO A 853 16.24 -31.22 10.13
CA PRO A 853 16.53 -31.02 8.71
C PRO A 853 17.53 -29.87 8.52
N PRO A 854 18.31 -29.85 7.42
CA PRO A 854 19.29 -28.80 7.17
C PRO A 854 18.57 -27.45 7.03
N ALA A 855 18.58 -26.66 8.10
CA ALA A 855 17.93 -25.36 8.13
C ALA A 855 18.71 -24.35 7.27
N ILE A 856 17.98 -23.60 6.45
CA ILE A 856 18.55 -22.45 5.74
C ILE A 856 18.96 -21.41 6.79
N ARG A 857 20.26 -21.09 6.82
CA ARG A 857 20.85 -20.12 7.73
C ARG A 857 21.12 -18.82 7.00
N GLU A 858 20.50 -17.75 7.49
CA GLU A 858 20.90 -16.38 7.15
C GLU A 858 22.35 -16.15 7.61
N LEU A 859 23.22 -15.75 6.68
CA LEU A 859 24.63 -15.47 6.95
C LEU A 859 24.86 -13.97 7.15
N HIS A 860 24.31 -13.16 6.25
CA HIS A 860 24.44 -11.70 6.25
C HIS A 860 23.17 -11.05 5.72
N VAL A 861 22.84 -9.85 6.20
CA VAL A 861 21.80 -9.00 5.61
C VAL A 861 22.41 -7.65 5.30
N GLN A 862 22.70 -7.42 4.02
CA GLN A 862 23.16 -6.13 3.56
C GLN A 862 21.97 -5.18 3.47
N ARG A 863 21.75 -4.41 4.54
CA ARG A 863 20.76 -3.32 4.52
C ARG A 863 21.19 -2.30 3.49
N THR A 864 20.25 -1.84 2.67
CA THR A 864 20.48 -0.78 1.67
C THR A 864 19.35 0.23 1.73
N ALA A 865 19.41 1.30 0.94
CA ALA A 865 18.60 2.48 1.21
C ALA A 865 17.08 2.23 1.21
N ARG A 866 16.33 2.84 2.14
CA ARG A 866 14.85 2.70 2.18
C ARG A 866 14.19 3.23 0.91
N ALA A 867 14.71 4.35 0.37
CA ALA A 867 14.29 4.86 -0.94
C ALA A 867 14.58 3.87 -2.09
N ALA A 868 15.59 3.01 -1.93
CA ALA A 868 15.89 1.96 -2.88
C ALA A 868 14.91 0.79 -2.83
N ALA A 869 14.02 0.64 -1.84
CA ALA A 869 13.06 -0.47 -1.82
C ALA A 869 12.15 -0.46 -3.08
N ALA A 870 11.68 0.72 -3.50
CA ALA A 870 10.93 0.91 -4.75
C ALA A 870 11.80 0.85 -6.03
N GLN A 871 13.13 0.82 -5.88
CA GLN A 871 14.09 0.77 -6.98
C GLN A 871 14.77 -0.60 -7.12
N ARG A 872 14.84 -1.43 -6.06
CA ARG A 872 15.34 -2.81 -6.11
C ARG A 872 14.50 -3.69 -7.02
N ALA A 873 13.21 -3.40 -7.14
CA ALA A 873 12.30 -3.99 -8.14
C ALA A 873 12.63 -3.64 -9.61
N ARG A 874 13.80 -3.01 -9.87
CA ARG A 874 14.30 -2.60 -11.19
C ARG A 874 15.69 -3.15 -11.50
N PHE A 875 16.20 -4.02 -10.62
CA PHE A 875 17.43 -4.76 -10.85
C PHE A 875 17.10 -6.22 -11.09
N ALA A 876 17.52 -6.76 -12.23
CA ALA A 876 17.56 -8.20 -12.44
C ALA A 876 18.76 -8.76 -11.66
N PHE A 877 18.49 -9.72 -10.76
CA PHE A 877 19.51 -10.34 -9.93
C PHE A 877 19.91 -11.71 -10.48
N GLY A 878 21.17 -12.07 -10.27
CA GLY A 878 21.71 -13.37 -10.65
C GLY A 878 22.70 -13.93 -9.63
N ALA A 879 22.87 -15.24 -9.65
CA ALA A 879 23.87 -15.94 -8.84
C ALA A 879 24.67 -16.91 -9.70
N GLY A 880 25.92 -17.17 -9.32
CA GLY A 880 26.80 -17.99 -10.13
C GLY A 880 28.08 -18.37 -9.44
N ALA A 881 29.00 -18.95 -10.23
CA ALA A 881 30.36 -19.23 -9.80
C ALA A 881 31.39 -18.61 -10.76
N ARG A 882 32.48 -18.08 -10.20
CA ARG A 882 33.69 -17.68 -10.93
C ARG A 882 34.89 -18.38 -10.29
N ALA A 883 35.62 -19.18 -11.05
CA ALA A 883 36.72 -20.02 -10.55
C ALA A 883 36.34 -20.87 -9.31
N GLY A 884 35.08 -21.31 -9.21
CA GLY A 884 34.54 -22.10 -8.10
C GLY A 884 34.08 -21.29 -6.87
N ALA A 885 34.41 -20.00 -6.78
CA ALA A 885 33.89 -19.11 -5.74
C ALA A 885 32.48 -18.60 -6.12
N PRO A 886 31.54 -18.47 -5.15
CA PRO A 886 30.22 -17.92 -5.40
C PRO A 886 30.29 -16.43 -5.74
N VAL A 887 29.44 -16.00 -6.67
CA VAL A 887 29.31 -14.60 -7.10
C VAL A 887 27.84 -14.24 -7.26
N PHE A 888 27.49 -13.00 -6.96
CA PHE A 888 26.20 -12.42 -7.30
C PHE A 888 26.35 -11.33 -8.36
N VAL A 889 25.33 -11.18 -9.19
CA VAL A 889 25.24 -10.18 -10.25
C VAL A 889 23.96 -9.37 -10.06
N ALA A 890 24.05 -8.07 -10.33
CA ALA A 890 22.90 -7.18 -10.46
C ALA A 890 23.00 -6.44 -11.79
N VAL A 891 21.87 -6.33 -12.48
CA VAL A 891 21.75 -5.67 -13.79
C VAL A 891 20.71 -4.57 -13.66
N ALA A 892 21.11 -3.32 -13.93
CA ALA A 892 20.18 -2.20 -14.01
C ALA A 892 19.43 -2.20 -15.35
N GLY A 893 18.32 -1.48 -15.44
CA GLY A 893 17.51 -1.41 -16.66
C GLY A 893 18.11 -0.63 -17.84
N ASP A 894 19.31 -0.05 -17.72
CA ASP A 894 20.14 0.37 -18.88
C ASP A 894 20.99 -0.80 -19.44
N GLY A 895 20.91 -1.97 -18.81
CA GLY A 895 21.75 -3.14 -19.09
C GLY A 895 23.13 -3.07 -18.45
N GLY A 896 23.47 -1.99 -17.74
CA GLY A 896 24.68 -1.94 -16.94
C GLY A 896 24.67 -3.02 -15.87
N ALA A 897 25.77 -3.78 -15.76
CA ALA A 897 25.84 -4.94 -14.87
C ALA A 897 27.06 -4.86 -13.94
N VAL A 898 26.89 -5.34 -12.71
CA VAL A 898 27.95 -5.49 -11.72
C VAL A 898 27.97 -6.89 -11.14
N LEU A 899 29.16 -7.35 -10.75
CA LEU A 899 29.40 -8.58 -10.02
C LEU A 899 30.01 -8.27 -8.65
N SER A 900 29.55 -8.95 -7.60
CA SER A 900 30.22 -8.98 -6.30
C SER A 900 30.55 -10.43 -5.93
N PRO A 901 31.80 -10.74 -5.54
CA PRO A 901 32.15 -12.05 -5.00
C PRO A 901 31.60 -12.20 -3.58
N VAL A 902 31.23 -13.42 -3.21
CA VAL A 902 30.55 -13.71 -1.93
C VAL A 902 31.47 -14.57 -1.06
N ASP A 903 31.54 -14.26 0.23
CA ASP A 903 32.12 -15.21 1.19
C ASP A 903 31.09 -16.33 1.47
N PRO A 904 31.35 -17.61 1.14
CA PRO A 904 30.39 -18.70 1.34
C PRO A 904 30.14 -19.04 2.81
N VAL A 905 30.97 -18.57 3.73
CA VAL A 905 30.91 -18.82 5.18
C VAL A 905 30.26 -17.64 5.91
N LEU A 906 30.66 -16.41 5.58
CA LEU A 906 30.18 -15.18 6.22
C LEU A 906 28.99 -14.53 5.49
N GLY A 907 28.76 -14.86 4.22
CA GLY A 907 27.74 -14.22 3.38
C GLY A 907 28.05 -12.78 2.99
N THR A 908 29.23 -12.26 3.33
CA THR A 908 29.63 -10.88 3.05
C THR A 908 29.91 -10.67 1.56
N LEU A 909 29.60 -9.47 1.09
CA LEU A 909 29.74 -9.06 -0.32
C LEU A 909 31.05 -8.30 -0.52
N GLY A 910 31.89 -8.80 -1.42
CA GLY A 910 33.18 -8.23 -1.77
C GLY A 910 33.09 -7.00 -2.69
N PRO A 911 34.25 -6.49 -3.17
CA PRO A 911 34.29 -5.32 -4.04
C PRO A 911 33.55 -5.59 -5.36
N GLU A 912 32.85 -4.57 -5.85
CA GLU A 912 32.12 -4.65 -7.11
C GLU A 912 33.05 -4.60 -8.33
N GLU A 913 32.75 -5.44 -9.31
CA GLU A 913 33.33 -5.43 -10.64
C GLU A 913 32.25 -5.06 -11.66
N ALA A 914 32.48 -4.00 -12.44
CA ALA A 914 31.67 -3.73 -13.62
C ALA A 914 31.83 -4.86 -14.66
N LEU A 915 30.72 -5.38 -15.16
CA LEU A 915 30.68 -6.37 -16.23
C LEU A 915 30.35 -5.69 -17.57
N ALA A 916 30.55 -6.41 -18.68
CA ALA A 916 30.00 -5.98 -19.96
C ALA A 916 28.47 -5.81 -19.86
N PRO A 917 27.86 -4.78 -20.47
CA PRO A 917 26.42 -4.57 -20.34
C PRO A 917 25.62 -5.69 -21.01
N LEU A 918 24.42 -5.96 -20.49
CA LEU A 918 23.50 -6.97 -21.02
C LEU A 918 23.07 -6.67 -22.47
N GLY A 919 23.07 -5.40 -22.89
CA GLY A 919 22.88 -5.03 -24.31
C GLY A 919 24.00 -5.53 -25.25
N ALA A 920 25.16 -5.95 -24.73
CA ALA A 920 26.26 -6.56 -25.48
C ALA A 920 26.24 -8.10 -25.44
N LEU A 921 25.11 -8.71 -25.05
CA LEU A 921 24.93 -10.16 -24.98
C LEU A 921 25.03 -10.81 -26.37
N GLY A 922 26.04 -11.66 -26.57
CA GLY A 922 26.18 -12.53 -27.74
C GLY A 922 25.58 -13.93 -27.53
N ALA A 923 25.42 -14.71 -28.59
CA ALA A 923 25.01 -16.10 -28.45
C ALA A 923 26.19 -16.94 -27.94
N GLY A 924 25.97 -17.82 -26.96
CA GLY A 924 27.04 -18.59 -26.31
C GLY A 924 27.84 -19.50 -27.26
N GLY A 925 27.26 -19.86 -28.40
CA GLY A 925 27.90 -20.64 -29.47
C GLY A 925 28.71 -19.81 -30.48
N ASP A 926 28.67 -18.47 -30.42
CA ASP A 926 29.47 -17.61 -31.29
C ASP A 926 30.98 -17.82 -31.02
N PRO A 927 31.87 -17.75 -32.02
CA PRO A 927 33.31 -17.85 -31.81
C PRO A 927 33.86 -16.80 -30.83
N ALA A 928 33.27 -15.59 -30.84
CA ALA A 928 33.57 -14.52 -29.89
C ALA A 928 33.21 -14.88 -28.43
N CYS A 929 32.35 -15.89 -28.24
CA CYS A 929 31.92 -16.47 -26.98
C CYS A 929 32.56 -17.84 -26.68
N ALA A 930 33.66 -18.23 -27.34
CA ALA A 930 34.46 -19.39 -26.93
C ALA A 930 34.93 -19.24 -25.45
N PRO A 931 34.77 -20.25 -24.57
CA PRO A 931 35.01 -20.12 -23.12
C PRO A 931 36.41 -19.57 -22.75
N ARG A 932 36.48 -18.74 -21.71
CA ARG A 932 37.75 -18.22 -21.15
C ARG A 932 37.84 -18.46 -19.64
N ALA A 933 39.08 -18.51 -19.14
CA ALA A 933 39.32 -18.47 -17.70
C ALA A 933 38.87 -17.11 -17.10
N GLY A 934 38.40 -17.12 -15.86
CA GLY A 934 37.94 -15.92 -15.16
C GLY A 934 36.52 -15.46 -15.48
N GLU A 935 35.81 -16.11 -16.40
CA GLU A 935 34.38 -15.87 -16.60
C GLU A 935 33.57 -16.36 -15.40
N ALA A 936 32.56 -15.57 -14.99
CA ALA A 936 31.50 -16.07 -14.13
C ALA A 936 30.47 -16.81 -14.99
N ARG A 937 29.98 -17.98 -14.57
CA ARG A 937 28.73 -18.55 -15.10
C ARG A 937 27.62 -18.28 -14.11
N VAL A 938 26.58 -17.57 -14.56
CA VAL A 938 25.54 -16.96 -13.73
C VAL A 938 24.17 -17.38 -14.23
N VAL A 939 23.29 -17.81 -13.34
CA VAL A 939 21.84 -17.84 -13.58
C VAL A 939 21.26 -16.47 -13.22
N LEU A 940 20.60 -15.82 -14.18
CA LEU A 940 19.96 -14.51 -14.06
C LEU A 940 18.45 -14.70 -14.12
N SER A 941 17.72 -14.20 -13.12
CA SER A 941 16.28 -14.00 -13.22
C SER A 941 16.02 -12.59 -13.75
N PHE A 942 15.14 -12.46 -14.73
CA PHE A 942 14.81 -11.18 -15.37
C PHE A 942 13.30 -11.12 -15.66
N ASP A 943 12.71 -9.94 -15.81
CA ASP A 943 11.29 -9.78 -16.15
C ASP A 943 11.07 -9.33 -17.60
N THR A 944 11.89 -8.38 -18.06
CA THR A 944 11.72 -7.70 -19.35
C THR A 944 13.05 -7.45 -20.08
N GLU A 945 14.18 -7.64 -19.40
CA GLU A 945 15.53 -7.27 -19.83
C GLU A 945 16.00 -8.09 -21.05
N ILE A 946 15.54 -9.34 -21.17
CA ILE A 946 15.71 -10.20 -22.34
C ILE A 946 14.32 -10.47 -22.93
N GLY A 947 14.18 -10.31 -24.24
CA GLY A 947 12.90 -10.50 -24.93
C GLY A 947 13.04 -11.04 -26.35
N LEU A 948 11.99 -10.92 -27.14
CA LEU A 948 11.97 -11.32 -28.55
C LEU A 948 12.20 -10.14 -29.49
N VAL A 949 12.81 -10.39 -30.65
CA VAL A 949 12.72 -9.47 -31.78
C VAL A 949 11.25 -9.45 -32.26
N PRO A 950 10.58 -8.28 -32.34
CA PRO A 950 9.20 -8.20 -32.79
C PRO A 950 8.99 -8.87 -34.16
N GLY A 951 7.98 -9.73 -34.26
CA GLY A 951 7.65 -10.45 -35.49
C GLY A 951 8.54 -11.65 -35.83
N ALA A 952 9.62 -11.92 -35.07
CA ALA A 952 10.52 -13.05 -35.36
C ALA A 952 9.82 -14.43 -35.25
N LEU A 953 8.90 -14.55 -34.30
CA LEU A 953 7.93 -15.64 -34.21
C LEU A 953 6.53 -15.04 -34.42
N PRO A 954 5.93 -15.14 -35.63
CA PRO A 954 4.64 -14.53 -35.92
C PRO A 954 3.53 -15.00 -34.96
N GLY A 955 2.83 -14.04 -34.35
CA GLY A 955 1.80 -14.29 -33.33
C GLY A 955 2.32 -14.76 -31.97
N ILE A 956 3.63 -14.68 -31.71
CA ILE A 956 4.24 -14.88 -30.39
C ILE A 956 4.79 -13.54 -29.90
N THR A 957 4.41 -13.13 -28.70
CA THR A 957 4.92 -11.91 -28.04
C THR A 957 5.50 -12.25 -26.67
N ALA A 958 6.52 -11.51 -26.22
CA ALA A 958 7.03 -11.68 -24.86
C ALA A 958 5.96 -11.20 -23.87
N ALA A 959 5.67 -11.97 -22.82
CA ALA A 959 4.57 -11.63 -21.91
C ALA A 959 4.89 -10.47 -20.95
N GLY A 960 6.17 -10.06 -20.87
CA GLY A 960 6.65 -9.04 -19.94
C GLY A 960 6.70 -9.51 -18.49
N THR A 961 7.06 -10.79 -18.27
CA THR A 961 7.10 -11.43 -16.94
C THR A 961 8.24 -12.44 -16.87
N ALA A 962 8.90 -12.52 -15.70
CA ALA A 962 9.77 -13.58 -15.19
C ALA A 962 10.24 -14.65 -16.20
N GLY A 963 11.49 -14.53 -16.62
CA GLY A 963 12.28 -15.54 -17.33
C GLY A 963 13.61 -15.83 -16.62
N VAL A 964 14.34 -16.83 -17.13
CA VAL A 964 15.65 -17.24 -16.61
C VAL A 964 16.66 -17.38 -17.74
N ALA A 965 17.88 -16.87 -17.53
CA ALA A 965 19.00 -17.01 -18.45
C ALA A 965 20.24 -17.59 -17.75
N VAL A 966 21.05 -18.35 -18.47
CA VAL A 966 22.41 -18.74 -18.06
C VAL A 966 23.40 -17.99 -18.92
N ILE A 967 24.23 -17.17 -18.30
CA ILE A 967 25.15 -16.25 -18.96
C ILE A 967 26.58 -16.54 -18.49
N ARG A 968 27.53 -16.63 -19.43
CA ARG A 968 28.97 -16.53 -19.15
C ARG A 968 29.39 -15.06 -19.27
N TRP A 969 29.96 -14.50 -18.21
CA TRP A 969 30.06 -13.06 -18.03
C TRP A 969 31.42 -12.62 -17.49
N SER A 970 32.01 -11.61 -18.14
CA SER A 970 33.22 -10.89 -17.71
C SER A 970 33.09 -9.38 -17.98
N ARG A 971 34.14 -8.61 -17.67
CA ARG A 971 34.29 -7.20 -18.05
C ARG A 971 34.13 -6.95 -19.56
N GLU A 972 34.58 -7.90 -20.39
CA GLU A 972 34.71 -7.71 -21.84
C GLU A 972 33.48 -8.18 -22.63
N ARG A 973 32.75 -9.19 -22.13
CA ARG A 973 31.64 -9.82 -22.86
C ARG A 973 30.60 -10.48 -21.96
N ALA A 974 29.38 -10.56 -22.48
CA ALA A 974 28.29 -11.36 -21.97
C ALA A 974 27.89 -12.39 -23.04
N CYS A 975 27.78 -13.67 -22.68
CA CYS A 975 27.54 -14.77 -23.60
C CYS A 975 26.38 -15.63 -23.10
N LEU A 976 25.26 -15.64 -23.84
CA LEU A 976 24.05 -16.36 -23.46
C LEU A 976 24.19 -17.86 -23.76
N ASP A 977 24.39 -18.70 -22.75
CA ASP A 977 24.45 -20.15 -22.93
C ASP A 977 23.05 -20.73 -23.14
N ALA A 978 22.07 -20.35 -22.31
CA ALA A 978 20.68 -20.82 -22.40
C ALA A 978 19.69 -19.78 -21.85
N VAL A 979 18.42 -19.87 -22.26
CA VAL A 979 17.35 -18.96 -21.84
C VAL A 979 15.98 -19.64 -21.88
N GLU A 980 15.12 -19.29 -20.93
CA GLU A 980 13.71 -19.63 -20.86
C GLU A 980 12.90 -18.35 -20.62
N LEU A 981 11.97 -18.06 -21.53
CA LEU A 981 11.13 -16.87 -21.52
C LEU A 981 9.66 -17.26 -21.44
N VAL A 982 8.89 -16.50 -20.67
CA VAL A 982 7.42 -16.55 -20.70
C VAL A 982 6.90 -15.70 -21.86
N VAL A 983 6.15 -16.32 -22.76
CA VAL A 983 5.62 -15.73 -23.99
C VAL A 983 4.11 -15.97 -24.11
N ARG A 984 3.42 -15.08 -24.80
CA ARG A 984 2.02 -15.21 -25.23
C ARG A 984 1.98 -15.77 -26.65
N ASP A 985 0.88 -16.39 -27.03
CA ASP A 985 0.68 -16.97 -28.36
C ASP A 985 -0.70 -16.60 -28.89
N GLU A 986 -0.76 -15.38 -29.39
CA GLU A 986 -1.94 -14.67 -29.91
C GLU A 986 -2.65 -15.45 -31.03
N ARG A 987 -1.95 -16.39 -31.69
CA ARG A 987 -2.52 -17.30 -32.70
C ARG A 987 -3.68 -18.17 -32.18
N TYR A 988 -3.78 -18.33 -30.85
CA TYR A 988 -4.79 -19.18 -30.19
C TYR A 988 -5.71 -18.41 -29.23
N GLU A 989 -5.64 -17.08 -29.15
CA GLU A 989 -6.29 -16.28 -28.08
C GLU A 989 -7.71 -15.79 -28.41
N GLY A 990 -8.24 -16.04 -29.61
CA GLY A 990 -9.47 -15.45 -30.15
C GLY A 990 -10.82 -15.78 -29.48
N GLY A 991 -10.86 -16.22 -28.22
CA GLY A 991 -12.12 -16.64 -27.56
C GLY A 991 -12.16 -16.75 -26.03
N LEU A 992 -11.14 -16.29 -25.28
CA LEU A 992 -11.14 -16.38 -23.81
C LEU A 992 -11.32 -14.99 -23.16
N GLY A 993 -12.14 -14.94 -22.10
CA GLY A 993 -12.85 -13.74 -21.64
C GLY A 993 -12.12 -12.77 -20.70
N PHE A 994 -12.90 -11.79 -20.23
CA PHE A 994 -12.48 -10.43 -19.81
C PHE A 994 -11.80 -10.25 -18.43
N PHE A 995 -11.57 -11.30 -17.63
CA PHE A 995 -11.39 -11.15 -16.16
C PHE A 995 -10.03 -11.52 -15.56
N GLU A 996 -9.09 -11.99 -16.36
CA GLU A 996 -7.65 -11.92 -16.10
C GLU A 996 -7.00 -11.25 -17.32
N PRO A 997 -5.71 -10.85 -17.32
CA PRO A 997 -5.04 -10.61 -18.60
C PRO A 997 -5.03 -11.94 -19.37
N PRO A 998 -5.87 -12.13 -20.42
CA PRO A 998 -5.96 -13.43 -21.06
C PRO A 998 -4.60 -13.72 -21.69
N GLY A 999 -4.08 -14.91 -21.43
CA GLY A 999 -2.70 -15.22 -21.74
C GLY A 999 -2.32 -16.57 -21.17
N VAL A 1000 -2.48 -17.60 -21.98
CA VAL A 1000 -1.92 -18.90 -21.67
C VAL A 1000 -0.41 -18.78 -21.78
N VAL A 1001 0.26 -18.67 -20.64
CA VAL A 1001 1.72 -18.58 -20.54
C VAL A 1001 2.36 -19.78 -21.24
N LYS A 1002 2.94 -19.52 -22.41
CA LYS A 1002 3.81 -20.47 -23.11
C LYS A 1002 5.25 -20.22 -22.68
N LYS A 1003 6.08 -21.24 -22.79
CA LYS A 1003 7.52 -21.13 -22.55
C LYS A 1003 8.26 -21.17 -23.87
N LEU A 1004 9.18 -20.25 -24.07
CA LEU A 1004 10.19 -20.35 -25.11
C LEU A 1004 11.52 -20.72 -24.45
N ILE A 1005 11.99 -21.95 -24.67
CA ILE A 1005 13.25 -22.46 -24.13
C ILE A 1005 14.24 -22.56 -25.30
N ALA A 1006 15.40 -21.91 -25.20
CA ALA A 1006 16.42 -21.90 -26.25
C ALA A 1006 17.84 -22.03 -25.66
N ARG A 1007 18.74 -22.68 -26.40
CA ARG A 1007 20.11 -22.91 -25.95
C ARG A 1007 21.12 -22.74 -27.09
N PHE A 1008 22.19 -22.02 -26.78
CA PHE A 1008 23.25 -21.66 -27.71
C PHE A 1008 24.56 -22.37 -27.37
N ALA A 1009 24.80 -22.68 -26.09
CA ALA A 1009 25.97 -23.42 -25.62
C ALA A 1009 25.73 -24.03 -24.21
N GLY A 1010 26.81 -24.35 -23.48
CA GLY A 1010 26.74 -24.79 -22.08
C GLY A 1010 26.40 -26.28 -21.87
N PRO A 1011 26.37 -26.73 -20.61
CA PRO A 1011 26.04 -28.11 -20.24
C PRO A 1011 24.58 -28.43 -20.54
N SER A 1012 24.25 -29.72 -20.65
CA SER A 1012 22.87 -30.19 -20.63
C SER A 1012 22.18 -29.74 -19.34
N PRO A 1013 20.87 -29.41 -19.35
CA PRO A 1013 20.12 -29.08 -18.13
C PRO A 1013 20.22 -30.21 -17.09
N ALA A 1014 19.89 -29.91 -15.83
CA ALA A 1014 19.80 -30.95 -14.80
C ALA A 1014 18.80 -32.02 -15.22
N ALA A 1015 19.19 -33.29 -15.12
CA ALA A 1015 18.24 -34.38 -15.30
C ALA A 1015 17.12 -34.24 -14.24
N PRO A 1016 15.86 -34.55 -14.59
CA PRO A 1016 14.75 -34.50 -13.65
C PRO A 1016 15.07 -35.28 -12.38
N LEU A 1017 14.79 -34.68 -11.22
CA LEU A 1017 15.18 -35.24 -9.93
C LEU A 1017 14.57 -36.63 -9.76
N GLY A 1018 15.43 -37.65 -9.71
CA GLY A 1018 15.02 -39.05 -9.56
C GLY A 1018 14.68 -39.79 -10.85
N ALA A 1019 15.07 -39.29 -12.03
CA ALA A 1019 15.15 -40.08 -13.26
C ALA A 1019 16.21 -41.20 -13.13
N ARG A 1020 15.81 -42.34 -12.53
CA ARG A 1020 16.71 -43.48 -12.23
C ARG A 1020 17.21 -44.15 -13.51
N GLY A 1021 18.43 -43.82 -13.93
CA GLY A 1021 19.44 -44.73 -14.52
C GLY A 1021 19.16 -45.51 -15.80
N GLY A 1022 17.93 -45.55 -16.32
CA GLY A 1022 17.53 -46.48 -17.40
C GLY A 1022 18.06 -46.14 -18.79
N LEU A 1023 18.35 -44.85 -19.05
CA LEU A 1023 18.98 -44.40 -20.29
C LEU A 1023 20.44 -44.02 -20.01
N GLY A 1024 21.36 -44.91 -20.39
CA GLY A 1024 22.80 -44.65 -20.24
C GLY A 1024 23.22 -43.35 -20.95
N PRO A 1025 24.30 -42.67 -20.50
CA PRO A 1025 24.67 -41.32 -20.94
C PRO A 1025 24.89 -41.17 -22.46
N ALA A 1026 25.11 -42.27 -23.19
CA ALA A 1026 25.16 -42.28 -24.66
C ALA A 1026 23.81 -41.94 -25.33
N ALA A 1027 22.67 -42.34 -24.75
CA ALA A 1027 21.34 -42.08 -25.32
C ALA A 1027 20.93 -40.61 -25.19
N ALA A 1028 21.23 -40.00 -24.03
CA ALA A 1028 21.06 -38.57 -23.82
C ALA A 1028 21.87 -37.75 -24.84
N ARG A 1029 23.17 -38.06 -24.99
CA ARG A 1029 24.06 -37.38 -25.95
C ARG A 1029 23.59 -37.47 -27.41
N ARG A 1030 23.03 -38.62 -27.85
CA ARG A 1030 22.53 -38.78 -29.23
C ARG A 1030 21.31 -37.89 -29.54
N SER A 1031 20.39 -37.75 -28.59
CA SER A 1031 19.21 -36.88 -28.76
C SER A 1031 19.59 -35.39 -28.71
N GLU A 1032 20.58 -35.02 -27.90
CA GLU A 1032 21.03 -33.64 -27.75
C GLU A 1032 21.78 -33.13 -28.99
N ALA A 1033 22.58 -33.99 -29.64
CA ALA A 1033 23.27 -33.68 -30.89
C ALA A 1033 22.33 -33.30 -32.05
N ALA A 1034 21.05 -33.70 -32.01
CA ALA A 1034 20.07 -33.41 -33.04
C ALA A 1034 19.59 -31.95 -33.08
N HIS A 1035 19.81 -31.15 -32.03
CA HIS A 1035 19.22 -29.81 -31.90
C HIS A 1035 20.17 -28.66 -32.30
N GLY A 1036 21.46 -28.93 -32.48
CA GLY A 1036 22.46 -27.92 -32.88
C GLY A 1036 22.64 -26.75 -31.88
N ALA A 1037 23.53 -25.82 -32.22
CA ALA A 1037 23.62 -24.55 -31.48
C ALA A 1037 22.47 -23.63 -31.90
N GLY A 1038 21.80 -23.00 -30.94
CA GLY A 1038 20.64 -22.14 -31.18
C GLY A 1038 19.31 -22.88 -31.32
N GLY A 1039 19.29 -24.21 -31.13
CA GLY A 1039 18.05 -24.98 -31.05
C GLY A 1039 17.22 -24.60 -29.82
N GLY A 1040 15.91 -24.67 -29.96
CA GLY A 1040 14.96 -24.40 -28.89
C GLY A 1040 13.59 -25.02 -29.13
N THR A 1041 12.72 -24.90 -28.13
CA THR A 1041 11.34 -25.38 -28.16
C THR A 1041 10.41 -24.31 -27.58
N LEU A 1042 9.35 -24.00 -28.32
CA LEU A 1042 8.17 -23.30 -27.80
C LEU A 1042 7.20 -24.34 -27.24
N ALA A 1043 6.88 -24.25 -25.95
CA ALA A 1043 6.09 -25.23 -25.22
C ALA A 1043 4.85 -24.61 -24.58
N LEU A 1044 3.73 -25.32 -24.67
CA LEU A 1044 2.47 -25.02 -24.00
C LEU A 1044 2.22 -26.01 -22.87
N VAL A 1045 1.98 -25.50 -21.66
CA VAL A 1045 1.58 -26.30 -20.50
C VAL A 1045 0.19 -25.85 -20.04
N LEU A 1046 -0.83 -26.62 -20.42
CA LEU A 1046 -2.20 -26.48 -19.91
C LEU A 1046 -2.72 -27.82 -19.41
N TYR A 1047 -3.79 -27.78 -18.60
CA TYR A 1047 -4.51 -28.99 -18.20
C TYR A 1047 -5.01 -29.73 -19.44
N GLY A 1048 -4.50 -30.95 -19.67
CA GLY A 1048 -4.86 -31.80 -20.81
C GLY A 1048 -4.41 -31.31 -22.20
N GLN A 1049 -3.66 -30.21 -22.31
CA GLN A 1049 -3.16 -29.70 -23.60
C GLN A 1049 -1.64 -29.51 -23.59
N GLU A 1050 -1.00 -30.15 -24.55
CA GLU A 1050 0.44 -30.10 -24.78
C GLU A 1050 0.71 -29.77 -26.25
N SER A 1051 1.52 -28.74 -26.47
CA SER A 1051 2.01 -28.35 -27.80
C SER A 1051 3.47 -27.97 -27.67
N ARG A 1052 4.33 -28.72 -28.36
CA ARG A 1052 5.76 -28.42 -28.51
C ARG A 1052 6.03 -28.07 -29.97
N GLN A 1053 6.59 -26.90 -30.24
CA GLN A 1053 7.00 -26.46 -31.57
C GLN A 1053 8.51 -26.19 -31.56
N PRO A 1054 9.31 -26.86 -32.41
CA PRO A 1054 10.74 -26.61 -32.47
C PRO A 1054 10.99 -25.22 -33.07
N VAL A 1055 11.92 -24.49 -32.45
CA VAL A 1055 12.36 -23.16 -32.88
C VAL A 1055 13.88 -23.15 -33.07
N GLN A 1056 14.34 -22.29 -33.97
CA GLN A 1056 15.75 -21.97 -34.14
C GLN A 1056 15.97 -20.49 -33.80
N CYS A 1057 16.71 -20.23 -32.73
CA CYS A 1057 17.18 -18.91 -32.33
C CYS A 1057 18.62 -18.73 -32.82
N LYS A 1058 18.83 -17.84 -33.81
CA LYS A 1058 20.11 -17.74 -34.54
C LYS A 1058 21.05 -16.66 -34.01
N ALA A 1059 20.52 -15.65 -33.33
CA ALA A 1059 21.30 -14.53 -32.83
C ALA A 1059 20.64 -13.89 -31.60
N VAL A 1060 21.48 -13.25 -30.79
CA VAL A 1060 21.05 -12.24 -29.82
C VAL A 1060 21.35 -10.87 -30.45
N VAL A 1061 20.35 -10.01 -30.51
CA VAL A 1061 20.45 -8.65 -31.05
C VAL A 1061 20.37 -7.68 -29.89
N GLY A 1062 21.47 -6.98 -29.62
CA GLY A 1062 21.50 -5.87 -28.67
C GLY A 1062 20.69 -4.68 -29.20
N VAL A 1063 19.90 -4.05 -28.34
CA VAL A 1063 19.28 -2.76 -28.64
C VAL A 1063 20.31 -1.65 -28.38
N ARG A 1064 20.59 -0.84 -29.40
CA ARG A 1064 21.43 0.37 -29.30
C ARG A 1064 20.56 1.61 -29.20
#